data_AF-A0A7Y7TX93-F1
#
_entry.id   AF-A0A7Y7TX93-F1
#
_cell.length_a   1.000
_cell.length_b   1.000
_cell.length_c   1.000
_cell.angle_alpha   90.00
_cell.angle_beta   90.00
_cell.angle_gamma   90.00
#
_symmetry.space_group_name_H-M   'P 1'
#
loop_
_entity.id
_entity.type
_entity.pdbx_description
1 polymer ?
#
loop_
_entity_poly.entity_id
_entity_poly.type
_entity_poly.pdbx_seq_one_letter_code
_entity_poly.pdbx_strand_id
1 'polypeptide(L)'
;MHVKSISSGINTRTILQITLALITLAFCFYFIKHEGFELQQSIQLISHAQWNWVLFGIVVSVFYLLVHAGMYVASFSSIQAKISLGSALILSLKRSFISVLLPAGGVSSLAFFTQAIERKGISRTKIHLASTIYGITAFGSLAIITIPAVIILAGTNELSTTIIYAVATLFGIIFLSIGAFRSFVKGKYLFKLASRFFPSLITFYEELMEQSYSKSGLLLTLLYSISIEICGILHLYIASRALGIDLTFKLALLGYVIATLLLAVSPFMRGLGAVELSLTYFLIQSGLPQIHAISVTLLYRLFEFWIPFIVSVFSFFYRKDHLIMRVLPSFFTLILGLVNIFSVLTPAITSRLEALKDFIPEQTINFSNFAVFIAGIILIILSTYMLRGLRNAWLLTLLIAFISMIGHLTKAIDYEEGLFSAAFILLLLYTRKNYSLKADKKLFRNASTYLISAFLFIIIYGMAGFYIMDKKHFGIDFSFEASFRYLVNALVLVNNDTLHPITRFANYFIHTLNFLGLGLAGTLLFLGIQPARYRRISRTEDREIALDLTQKHGSTSLDYFKTYHDKDLYITRNKESFVSFRKVGDYAVVLEGPVCSSPDAVKSVIEEFENYCAENGLKTLYYRVDASLLSLFKSLKKKSIFIGQEGIVDVQTFSLEGGEKKSTRNALNKLQLAGYTCRVAEPPVKDGLIQKLKAVSDEWIDSMGINETSFSQGVWNSAELKQQVIVYIEDPEEKVVAFANIIKDYAAEEGTYDLIRKTKDAPSKVLDALMVNLIQYFKEKEIKHLNLGLAPLSGMERGSNLPERTLKFAYDNFKQLDHFKGLRFFKEKYAYTWKDKYLVYSNDLDLLQAPVIINKVGRT
;
A
#
# COMPACT_ATOMS: atom_id res chain seq x y z
N MET A 1 -12.83 -13.24 26.74
CA MET A 1 -12.18 -13.97 25.62
C MET A 1 -11.47 -12.98 24.71
N HIS A 2 -10.28 -12.56 25.13
CA HIS A 2 -9.36 -11.71 24.36
C HIS A 2 -8.22 -12.58 23.82
N VAL A 3 -7.56 -12.15 22.74
CA VAL A 3 -6.29 -12.64 22.12
C VAL A 3 -6.37 -13.12 20.65
N LYS A 4 -7.54 -13.34 20.03
CA LYS A 4 -7.58 -13.90 18.65
C LYS A 4 -7.67 -12.94 17.44
N SER A 5 -7.56 -11.61 17.57
CA SER A 5 -7.79 -10.70 16.42
C SER A 5 -6.60 -9.85 15.95
N ILE A 6 -5.35 -10.20 16.29
CA ILE A 6 -4.16 -9.43 15.85
C ILE A 6 -3.33 -10.17 14.76
N SER A 7 -3.62 -11.43 14.44
CA SER A 7 -2.81 -12.20 13.46
C SER A 7 -3.38 -12.33 12.04
N SER A 8 -4.57 -11.82 11.72
CA SER A 8 -5.11 -11.94 10.36
C SER A 8 -4.74 -10.74 9.50
N GLY A 9 -3.60 -10.81 8.81
CA GLY A 9 -3.26 -9.76 7.84
C GLY A 9 -2.03 -9.99 6.97
N ILE A 10 -1.23 -11.02 7.20
CA ILE A 10 -0.24 -11.46 6.20
C ILE A 10 -0.80 -12.73 5.57
N ASN A 11 -1.36 -12.57 4.38
CA ASN A 11 -1.91 -13.68 3.59
C ASN A 11 -0.84 -14.78 3.49
N THR A 12 -1.21 -16.05 3.69
CA THR A 12 -0.29 -17.20 3.56
C THR A 12 0.40 -17.21 2.20
N ARG A 13 -0.26 -16.68 1.16
CA ARG A 13 0.36 -16.39 -0.15
C ARG A 13 1.50 -15.38 -0.08
N THR A 14 1.36 -14.31 0.68
CA THR A 14 2.39 -13.27 0.86
C THR A 14 3.57 -13.80 1.66
N ILE A 15 3.33 -14.65 2.67
CA ILE A 15 4.41 -15.34 3.40
C ILE A 15 5.16 -16.27 2.45
N LEU A 16 4.45 -17.12 1.70
CA LEU A 16 5.06 -18.02 0.72
C LEU A 16 5.87 -17.26 -0.34
N GLN A 17 5.37 -16.11 -0.81
CA GLN A 17 6.06 -15.24 -1.77
C GLN A 17 7.33 -14.60 -1.17
N ILE A 18 7.28 -14.12 0.07
CA ILE A 18 8.44 -13.56 0.77
C ILE A 18 9.47 -14.65 1.04
N THR A 19 9.03 -15.81 1.52
CA THR A 19 9.91 -16.97 1.77
C THR A 19 10.55 -17.46 0.48
N LEU A 20 9.78 -17.55 -0.62
CA LEU A 20 10.33 -17.92 -1.93
C LEU A 20 11.32 -16.88 -2.44
N ALA A 21 11.03 -15.58 -2.31
CA ALA A 21 11.96 -14.52 -2.67
C ALA A 21 13.26 -14.55 -1.86
N LEU A 22 13.18 -14.84 -0.55
CA LEU A 22 14.34 -15.00 0.32
C LEU A 22 15.16 -16.25 -0.04
N ILE A 23 14.51 -17.36 -0.36
CA ILE A 23 15.16 -18.58 -0.85
C ILE A 23 15.85 -18.32 -2.20
N THR A 24 15.20 -17.59 -3.12
CA THR A 24 15.80 -17.19 -4.40
C THR A 24 17.02 -16.31 -4.20
N LEU A 25 16.94 -15.32 -3.30
CA LEU A 25 18.06 -14.42 -3.01
C LEU A 25 19.24 -15.18 -2.37
N ALA A 26 18.94 -16.14 -1.49
CA ALA A 26 19.93 -17.06 -0.93
C ALA A 26 20.55 -18.00 -1.98
N PHE A 27 19.77 -18.47 -2.97
CA PHE A 27 20.25 -19.34 -4.05
C PHE A 27 21.09 -18.57 -5.08
N CYS A 28 20.66 -17.37 -5.49
CA CYS A 28 21.48 -16.48 -6.33
C CYS A 28 22.82 -16.16 -5.65
N PHE A 29 22.78 -15.91 -4.35
CA PHE A 29 23.98 -15.67 -3.55
C PHE A 29 24.88 -16.91 -3.46
N TYR A 30 24.32 -18.08 -3.21
CA TYR A 30 25.05 -19.36 -3.22
C TYR A 30 25.73 -19.60 -4.58
N PHE A 31 25.01 -19.35 -5.68
CA PHE A 31 25.51 -19.53 -7.04
C PHE A 31 26.67 -18.57 -7.36
N ILE A 32 26.52 -17.26 -7.09
CA ILE A 32 27.59 -16.27 -7.29
C ILE A 32 28.84 -16.63 -6.48
N LYS A 33 28.66 -17.20 -5.28
CA LYS A 33 29.76 -17.60 -4.40
C LYS A 33 30.50 -18.85 -4.89
N HIS A 34 29.81 -19.81 -5.51
CA HIS A 34 30.43 -21.06 -5.99
C HIS A 34 31.02 -20.94 -7.40
N GLU A 35 30.44 -20.11 -8.27
CA GLU A 35 30.88 -19.90 -9.66
C GLU A 35 31.75 -18.63 -9.84
N GLY A 36 32.16 -17.99 -8.74
CA GLY A 36 32.75 -16.64 -8.75
C GLY A 36 34.03 -16.48 -9.57
N PHE A 37 34.87 -17.52 -9.66
CA PHE A 37 36.11 -17.49 -10.45
C PHE A 37 35.84 -17.41 -11.96
N GLU A 38 34.91 -18.24 -12.44
CA GLU A 38 34.51 -18.27 -13.84
C GLU A 38 33.72 -17.02 -14.22
N LEU A 39 32.93 -16.47 -13.29
CA LEU A 39 32.21 -15.22 -13.47
C LEU A 39 33.18 -14.04 -13.63
N GLN A 40 34.27 -14.00 -12.85
CA GLN A 40 35.28 -12.94 -12.93
C GLN A 40 36.01 -12.95 -14.27
N GLN A 41 36.41 -14.13 -14.76
CA GLN A 41 37.01 -14.28 -16.09
C GLN A 41 36.01 -13.93 -17.20
N SER A 42 34.74 -14.28 -17.01
CA SER A 42 33.68 -13.95 -17.97
C SER A 42 33.45 -12.44 -18.08
N ILE A 43 33.51 -11.71 -16.96
CA ILE A 43 33.42 -10.25 -16.91
C ILE A 43 34.62 -9.60 -17.61
N GLN A 44 35.83 -10.14 -17.41
CA GLN A 44 37.03 -9.67 -18.12
C GLN A 44 36.91 -9.88 -19.64
N LEU A 45 36.34 -11.00 -20.10
CA LEU A 45 36.08 -11.20 -21.52
C LEU A 45 35.06 -10.19 -22.06
N ILE A 46 34.00 -9.90 -21.30
CA ILE A 46 32.99 -8.90 -21.66
C ILE A 46 33.57 -7.48 -21.70
N SER A 47 34.51 -7.12 -20.81
CA SER A 47 35.11 -5.78 -20.82
C SER A 47 35.95 -5.50 -22.07
N HIS A 48 36.39 -6.55 -22.77
CA HIS A 48 37.12 -6.45 -24.05
C HIS A 48 36.20 -6.64 -25.27
N ALA A 49 34.87 -6.65 -25.07
CA ALA A 49 33.93 -6.80 -26.17
C ALA A 49 34.06 -5.67 -27.21
N GLN A 50 33.92 -6.04 -28.48
CA GLN A 50 33.93 -5.12 -29.60
C GLN A 50 32.73 -4.16 -29.53
N TRP A 51 33.03 -2.89 -29.28
CA TRP A 51 32.02 -1.86 -29.00
C TRP A 51 30.99 -1.68 -30.13
N ASN A 52 31.39 -1.87 -31.39
CA ASN A 52 30.49 -1.75 -32.54
C ASN A 52 29.34 -2.76 -32.48
N TRP A 53 29.63 -4.00 -32.10
CA TRP A 53 28.61 -5.04 -31.93
C TRP A 53 27.76 -4.81 -30.69
N VAL A 54 28.36 -4.31 -29.60
CA VAL A 54 27.61 -3.93 -28.39
C VAL A 54 26.60 -2.82 -28.70
N LEU A 55 27.01 -1.78 -29.43
CA LEU A 55 26.12 -0.70 -29.87
C LEU A 55 25.00 -1.24 -30.76
N PHE A 56 25.31 -2.13 -31.70
CA PHE A 56 24.31 -2.78 -32.53
C PHE A 56 23.31 -3.60 -31.68
N GLY A 57 23.78 -4.32 -30.66
CA GLY A 57 22.93 -5.02 -29.69
C GLY A 57 21.99 -4.09 -28.92
N ILE A 58 22.47 -2.89 -28.52
CA ILE A 58 21.64 -1.87 -27.88
C ILE A 58 20.56 -1.35 -28.85
N VAL A 59 20.91 -1.07 -30.11
CA VAL A 59 19.94 -0.64 -31.13
C VAL A 59 18.86 -1.70 -31.36
N VAL A 60 19.24 -2.98 -31.46
CA VAL A 60 18.28 -4.09 -31.56
C VAL A 60 17.42 -4.19 -30.31
N SER A 61 17.95 -3.89 -29.12
CA SER A 61 17.19 -3.85 -27.86
C SER A 61 16.15 -2.72 -27.83
N VAL A 62 16.47 -1.55 -28.37
CA VAL A 62 15.51 -0.44 -28.54
C VAL A 62 14.43 -0.82 -29.54
N PHE A 63 14.81 -1.42 -30.67
CA PHE A 63 13.86 -1.91 -31.65
C PHE A 63 12.94 -3.00 -31.05
N TYR A 64 13.49 -3.94 -30.28
CA TYR A 64 12.75 -4.96 -29.55
C TYR A 64 11.64 -4.37 -28.67
N LEU A 65 11.93 -3.30 -27.92
CA LEU A 65 10.93 -2.58 -27.12
C LEU A 65 9.81 -1.96 -27.98
N LEU A 66 10.16 -1.40 -29.14
CA LEU A 66 9.20 -0.81 -30.08
C LEU A 66 8.32 -1.87 -30.75
N VAL A 67 8.89 -3.03 -31.11
CA VAL A 67 8.16 -4.17 -31.67
C VAL A 67 7.17 -4.73 -30.65
N HIS A 68 7.56 -4.85 -29.37
CA HIS A 68 6.63 -5.19 -28.29
C HIS A 68 5.47 -4.20 -28.17
N ALA A 69 5.74 -2.90 -28.29
CA ALA A 69 4.69 -1.88 -28.31
C ALA A 69 3.80 -1.99 -29.57
N GLY A 70 4.39 -2.25 -30.73
CA GLY A 70 3.69 -2.49 -32.00
C GLY A 70 2.76 -3.70 -31.93
N MET A 71 3.20 -4.78 -31.29
CA MET A 71 2.38 -5.97 -31.05
C MET A 71 1.13 -5.63 -30.22
N TYR A 72 1.24 -4.75 -29.22
CA TYR A 72 0.05 -4.23 -28.52
C TYR A 72 -0.85 -3.43 -29.44
N VAL A 73 -0.32 -2.49 -30.22
CA VAL A 73 -1.13 -1.71 -31.19
C VAL A 73 -1.91 -2.64 -32.12
N ALA A 74 -1.26 -3.68 -32.66
CA ALA A 74 -1.88 -4.67 -33.52
C ALA A 74 -2.91 -5.55 -32.79
N SER A 75 -2.63 -5.95 -31.55
CA SER A 75 -3.58 -6.74 -30.75
C SER A 75 -4.86 -5.96 -30.44
N PHE A 76 -4.76 -4.65 -30.22
CA PHE A 76 -5.93 -3.79 -30.05
C PHE A 76 -6.65 -3.54 -31.38
N SER A 77 -5.93 -3.39 -32.49
CA SER A 77 -6.56 -3.22 -33.81
C SER A 77 -7.33 -4.47 -34.26
N SER A 78 -6.91 -5.66 -33.81
CA SER A 78 -7.60 -6.93 -34.07
C SER A 78 -9.03 -6.98 -33.51
N ILE A 79 -9.32 -6.17 -32.48
CA ILE A 79 -10.65 -6.02 -31.85
C ILE A 79 -11.24 -4.62 -32.09
N GLN A 80 -10.80 -3.97 -33.17
CA GLN A 80 -11.27 -2.64 -33.60
C GLN A 80 -11.07 -1.52 -32.56
N ALA A 81 -10.12 -1.70 -31.65
CA ALA A 81 -9.71 -0.69 -30.69
C ALA A 81 -8.44 0.02 -31.17
N LYS A 82 -8.38 1.36 -31.05
CA LYS A 82 -7.22 2.14 -31.46
C LYS A 82 -6.45 2.64 -30.23
N ILE A 83 -5.16 2.35 -30.18
CA ILE A 83 -4.23 2.92 -29.20
C ILE A 83 -3.01 3.48 -29.92
N SER A 84 -2.45 4.57 -29.40
CA SER A 84 -1.21 5.14 -29.95
C SER A 84 0.01 4.29 -29.55
N LEU A 85 1.05 4.30 -30.38
CA LEU A 85 2.31 3.59 -30.11
C LEU A 85 2.91 4.00 -28.76
N GLY A 86 2.89 5.29 -28.41
CA GLY A 86 3.36 5.76 -27.10
C GLY A 86 2.54 5.23 -25.92
N SER A 87 1.22 5.07 -26.08
CA SER A 87 0.38 4.45 -25.04
C SER A 87 0.68 2.95 -24.90
N ALA A 88 0.90 2.28 -26.04
CA ALA A 88 1.27 0.88 -26.10
C ALA A 88 2.66 0.61 -25.50
N LEU A 89 3.62 1.51 -25.73
CA LEU A 89 4.96 1.44 -25.16
C LEU A 89 4.94 1.59 -23.64
N ILE A 90 4.18 2.55 -23.11
CA ILE A 90 4.02 2.69 -21.66
C ILE A 90 3.35 1.45 -21.07
N LEU A 91 2.33 0.91 -21.76
CA LEU A 91 1.66 -0.32 -21.33
C LEU A 91 2.62 -1.52 -21.31
N SER A 92 3.40 -1.72 -22.38
CA SER A 92 4.35 -2.83 -22.51
C SER A 92 5.44 -2.75 -21.46
N LEU A 93 6.02 -1.57 -21.22
CA LEU A 93 7.05 -1.34 -20.21
C LEU A 93 6.51 -1.59 -18.79
N LYS A 94 5.35 -1.02 -18.43
CA LYS A 94 4.75 -1.24 -17.10
C LYS A 94 4.40 -2.71 -16.84
N ARG A 95 3.87 -3.39 -17.87
CA ARG A 95 3.59 -4.82 -17.79
C ARG A 95 4.87 -5.63 -17.66
N SER A 96 5.90 -5.29 -18.42
CA SER A 96 7.19 -5.96 -18.35
C SER A 96 7.82 -5.86 -16.95
N PHE A 97 7.85 -4.67 -16.35
CA PHE A 97 8.33 -4.48 -14.97
C PHE A 97 7.61 -5.38 -13.96
N ILE A 98 6.27 -5.38 -14.01
CA ILE A 98 5.45 -6.11 -13.04
C ILE A 98 5.55 -7.62 -13.25
N SER A 99 5.74 -8.05 -14.49
CA SER A 99 5.92 -9.46 -14.81
C SER A 99 7.22 -10.04 -14.27
N VAL A 100 8.22 -9.20 -13.99
CA VAL A 100 9.46 -9.62 -13.31
C VAL A 100 9.23 -9.75 -11.80
N LEU A 101 8.44 -8.86 -11.19
CA LEU A 101 8.22 -8.83 -9.74
C LEU A 101 7.17 -9.82 -9.23
N LEU A 102 6.19 -10.19 -10.05
CA LEU A 102 5.08 -11.05 -9.64
C LEU A 102 5.13 -12.41 -10.36
N PRO A 103 5.08 -13.55 -9.64
CA PRO A 103 5.10 -14.90 -10.24
C PRO A 103 3.96 -15.17 -11.26
N ALA A 104 2.87 -14.42 -11.21
CA ALA A 104 1.72 -14.54 -12.12
C ALA A 104 1.74 -13.54 -13.30
N GLY A 105 2.95 -13.11 -13.70
CA GLY A 105 3.33 -11.85 -14.35
C GLY A 105 2.61 -11.35 -15.62
N GLY A 106 1.75 -12.11 -16.28
CA GLY A 106 1.01 -11.62 -17.46
C GLY A 106 -0.36 -11.04 -17.14
N VAL A 107 -1.20 -11.83 -16.49
CA VAL A 107 -2.63 -11.53 -16.29
C VAL A 107 -2.87 -10.60 -15.10
N SER A 108 -2.08 -10.76 -14.03
CA SER A 108 -2.16 -9.90 -12.84
C SER A 108 -1.76 -8.45 -13.14
N SER A 109 -0.83 -8.22 -14.07
CA SER A 109 -0.39 -6.88 -14.48
C SER A 109 -1.53 -6.04 -15.12
N LEU A 110 -2.52 -6.71 -15.74
CA LEU A 110 -3.66 -6.06 -16.38
C LEU A 110 -4.65 -5.46 -15.38
N ALA A 111 -4.66 -5.92 -14.13
CA ALA A 111 -5.53 -5.32 -13.11
C ALA A 111 -5.07 -3.92 -12.69
N PHE A 112 -3.78 -3.61 -12.88
CA PHE A 112 -3.14 -2.42 -12.29
C PHE A 112 -2.88 -1.28 -13.28
N PHE A 113 -2.73 -1.54 -14.59
CA PHE A 113 -2.23 -0.54 -15.56
C PHE A 113 -3.16 -0.19 -16.73
N THR A 114 -4.43 -0.59 -16.68
CA THR A 114 -5.41 -0.33 -17.75
C THR A 114 -6.07 1.03 -17.66
N GLN A 115 -5.98 1.72 -16.52
CA GLN A 115 -6.68 3.00 -16.27
C GLN A 115 -6.39 4.09 -17.32
N ALA A 116 -5.14 4.18 -17.80
CA ALA A 116 -4.77 5.18 -18.82
C ALA A 116 -5.46 4.93 -20.17
N ILE A 117 -5.80 3.67 -20.46
CA ILE A 117 -6.46 3.23 -21.68
C ILE A 117 -7.99 3.23 -21.48
N GLU A 118 -8.48 2.88 -20.28
CA GLU A 118 -9.89 3.01 -19.89
C GLU A 118 -10.38 4.46 -20.00
N ARG A 119 -9.57 5.43 -19.58
CA ARG A 119 -9.87 6.87 -19.73
C ARG A 119 -10.01 7.35 -21.17
N LYS A 120 -9.52 6.57 -22.15
CA LYS A 120 -9.68 6.85 -23.59
C LYS A 120 -10.92 6.17 -24.18
N GLY A 121 -11.82 5.65 -23.35
CA GLY A 121 -13.10 5.06 -23.79
C GLY A 121 -13.05 3.58 -24.18
N ILE A 122 -11.92 2.89 -23.98
CA ILE A 122 -11.80 1.46 -24.28
C ILE A 122 -12.23 0.65 -23.05
N SER A 123 -13.19 -0.27 -23.23
CA SER A 123 -13.67 -1.11 -22.13
C SER A 123 -12.60 -2.06 -21.60
N ARG A 124 -12.68 -2.42 -20.30
CA ARG A 124 -11.78 -3.42 -19.69
C ARG A 124 -11.81 -4.75 -20.43
N THR A 125 -13.00 -5.17 -20.87
CA THR A 125 -13.23 -6.36 -21.69
C THR A 125 -12.34 -6.36 -22.93
N LYS A 126 -12.33 -5.26 -23.70
CA LYS A 126 -11.47 -5.09 -24.87
C LYS A 126 -9.98 -5.13 -24.50
N ILE A 127 -9.58 -4.51 -23.40
CA ILE A 127 -8.17 -4.51 -22.97
C ILE A 127 -7.69 -5.92 -22.59
N HIS A 128 -8.50 -6.69 -21.86
CA HIS A 128 -8.17 -8.07 -21.52
C HIS A 128 -8.16 -8.98 -22.76
N LEU A 129 -9.10 -8.78 -23.69
CA LEU A 129 -9.17 -9.55 -24.93
C LEU A 129 -7.94 -9.29 -25.82
N ALA A 130 -7.58 -8.03 -26.07
CA ALA A 130 -6.36 -7.67 -26.80
C ALA A 130 -5.11 -8.27 -26.14
N SER A 131 -5.06 -8.27 -24.81
CA SER A 131 -3.94 -8.85 -24.06
C SER A 131 -3.89 -10.38 -24.12
N THR A 132 -5.04 -11.04 -24.26
CA THR A 132 -5.15 -12.48 -24.46
C THR A 132 -4.69 -12.84 -25.87
N ILE A 133 -5.09 -12.05 -26.88
CA ILE A 133 -4.61 -12.18 -28.26
C ILE A 133 -3.09 -12.01 -28.30
N TYR A 134 -2.53 -11.01 -27.60
CA TYR A 134 -1.08 -10.86 -27.45
C TYR A 134 -0.44 -12.15 -26.89
N GLY A 135 -0.97 -12.70 -25.79
CA GLY A 135 -0.40 -13.87 -25.13
C GLY A 135 -0.45 -15.14 -26.00
N ILE A 136 -1.59 -15.43 -26.61
CA ILE A 136 -1.77 -16.60 -27.49
C ILE A 136 -0.85 -16.48 -28.71
N THR A 137 -0.79 -15.29 -29.32
CA THR A 137 0.06 -15.06 -30.49
C THR A 137 1.55 -15.20 -30.16
N ALA A 138 1.99 -14.78 -28.96
CA ALA A 138 3.36 -15.00 -28.48
C ALA A 138 3.73 -16.48 -28.39
N PHE A 139 2.87 -17.32 -27.80
CA PHE A 139 3.11 -18.77 -27.82
C PHE A 139 3.05 -19.36 -29.22
N GLY A 140 2.21 -18.81 -30.10
CA GLY A 140 2.11 -19.19 -31.50
C GLY A 140 3.39 -18.90 -32.29
N SER A 141 3.98 -17.71 -32.16
CA SER A 141 5.25 -17.36 -32.81
C SER A 141 6.40 -18.24 -32.32
N LEU A 142 6.45 -18.51 -31.01
CA LEU A 142 7.44 -19.41 -30.44
C LEU A 142 7.35 -20.81 -31.06
N ALA A 143 6.15 -21.36 -31.23
CA ALA A 143 5.96 -22.66 -31.89
C ALA A 143 6.41 -22.64 -33.36
N ILE A 144 6.11 -21.56 -34.10
CA ILE A 144 6.52 -21.39 -35.50
C ILE A 144 8.05 -21.45 -35.65
N ILE A 145 8.80 -20.93 -34.68
CA ILE A 145 10.27 -20.92 -34.71
C ILE A 145 10.87 -22.18 -34.10
N THR A 146 10.23 -22.74 -33.07
CA THR A 146 10.67 -23.98 -32.41
C THR A 146 10.55 -25.19 -33.34
N ILE A 147 9.53 -25.28 -34.20
CA ILE A 147 9.34 -26.42 -35.11
C ILE A 147 10.53 -26.61 -36.06
N PRO A 148 10.94 -25.59 -36.86
CA PRO A 148 12.12 -25.71 -37.70
C PRO A 148 13.39 -26.02 -36.90
N ALA A 149 13.56 -25.39 -35.74
CA ALA A 149 14.72 -25.62 -34.87
C ALA A 149 14.82 -27.08 -34.40
N VAL A 150 13.70 -27.69 -34.00
CA VAL A 150 13.66 -29.10 -33.58
C VAL A 150 13.88 -30.04 -34.76
N ILE A 151 13.35 -29.74 -35.95
CA ILE A 151 13.61 -30.53 -37.16
C ILE A 151 15.10 -30.52 -37.50
N ILE A 152 15.75 -29.35 -37.38
CA ILE A 152 17.19 -29.20 -37.61
C ILE A 152 18.01 -30.01 -36.59
N LEU A 153 17.61 -30.02 -35.31
CA LEU A 153 18.24 -30.85 -34.26
C LEU A 153 18.02 -32.35 -34.50
N ALA A 154 16.84 -32.74 -35.01
CA ALA A 154 16.53 -34.14 -35.31
C ALA A 154 17.41 -34.65 -36.45
N GLY A 155 17.73 -33.80 -37.41
CA GLY A 155 18.67 -34.09 -38.48
C GLY A 155 20.13 -34.21 -38.05
N THR A 156 20.52 -33.75 -36.85
CA THR A 156 21.91 -33.87 -36.33
C THR A 156 22.12 -34.97 -35.30
N ASN A 157 21.11 -35.78 -34.96
CA ASN A 157 21.16 -36.80 -33.90
C ASN A 157 21.51 -36.27 -32.49
N GLU A 158 21.38 -34.97 -32.25
CA GLU A 158 21.70 -34.32 -30.96
C GLU A 158 20.46 -34.11 -30.07
N LEU A 159 19.35 -34.79 -30.35
CA LEU A 159 18.12 -34.65 -29.57
C LEU A 159 18.22 -35.35 -28.21
N SER A 160 18.27 -34.55 -27.14
CA SER A 160 18.07 -35.07 -25.78
C SER A 160 16.59 -35.35 -25.51
N THR A 161 16.31 -36.36 -24.68
CA THR A 161 14.95 -36.69 -24.20
C THR A 161 14.29 -35.49 -23.49
N THR A 162 15.07 -34.67 -22.80
CA THR A 162 14.62 -33.43 -22.16
C THR A 162 14.04 -32.42 -23.15
N ILE A 163 14.67 -32.24 -24.31
CA ILE A 163 14.17 -31.33 -25.36
C ILE A 163 12.86 -31.85 -25.93
N ILE A 164 12.71 -33.17 -26.11
CA ILE A 164 11.47 -33.80 -26.58
C ILE A 164 10.33 -33.52 -25.59
N TYR A 165 10.55 -33.72 -24.29
CA TYR A 165 9.54 -33.45 -23.27
C TYR A 165 9.18 -31.95 -23.18
N ALA A 166 10.16 -31.06 -23.30
CA ALA A 166 9.91 -29.61 -23.30
C ALA A 166 9.05 -29.17 -24.50
N VAL A 167 9.37 -29.67 -25.69
CA VAL A 167 8.61 -29.41 -26.92
C VAL A 167 7.20 -30.00 -26.82
N ALA A 168 7.06 -31.25 -26.39
CA ALA A 168 5.75 -31.89 -26.18
C ALA A 168 4.89 -31.12 -25.16
N THR A 169 5.50 -30.62 -24.09
CA THR A 169 4.83 -29.80 -23.08
C THR A 169 4.36 -28.47 -23.65
N LEU A 170 5.19 -27.78 -24.44
CA LEU A 170 4.81 -26.55 -25.14
C LEU A 170 3.60 -26.78 -26.04
N PHE A 171 3.63 -27.82 -26.88
CA PHE A 171 2.50 -28.16 -27.74
C PHE A 171 1.25 -28.52 -26.95
N GLY A 172 1.40 -29.25 -25.84
CA GLY A 172 0.32 -29.52 -24.89
C GLY A 172 -0.30 -28.25 -24.33
N ILE A 173 0.52 -27.29 -23.88
CA ILE A 173 0.07 -25.99 -23.37
C ILE A 173 -0.65 -25.20 -24.46
N ILE A 174 -0.12 -25.15 -25.68
CA ILE A 174 -0.75 -24.44 -26.81
C ILE A 174 -2.09 -25.08 -27.16
N PHE A 175 -2.15 -26.40 -27.28
CA PHE A 175 -3.36 -27.13 -27.61
C PHE A 175 -4.44 -26.96 -26.54
N LEU A 176 -4.06 -27.08 -25.27
CA LEU A 176 -4.96 -26.83 -24.13
C LEU A 176 -5.41 -25.36 -24.09
N SER A 177 -4.53 -24.39 -24.35
CA SER A 177 -4.88 -22.97 -24.35
C SER A 177 -5.85 -22.61 -25.48
N ILE A 178 -5.62 -23.14 -26.68
CA ILE A 178 -6.53 -22.98 -27.82
C ILE A 178 -7.86 -23.68 -27.56
N GLY A 179 -7.83 -24.89 -27.00
CA GLY A 179 -9.02 -25.65 -26.61
C GLY A 179 -9.85 -24.92 -25.55
N ALA A 180 -9.18 -24.37 -24.53
CA ALA A 180 -9.80 -23.57 -23.49
C ALA A 180 -10.41 -22.28 -24.04
N PHE A 181 -9.66 -21.54 -24.85
CA PHE A 181 -10.15 -20.33 -25.51
C PHE A 181 -11.36 -20.63 -26.41
N ARG A 182 -11.29 -21.68 -27.24
CA ARG A 182 -12.41 -22.12 -28.09
C ARG A 182 -13.62 -22.57 -27.28
N SER A 183 -13.42 -23.32 -26.20
CA SER A 183 -14.51 -23.73 -25.31
C SER A 183 -15.14 -22.52 -24.62
N PHE A 184 -14.36 -21.49 -24.31
CA PHE A 184 -14.83 -20.27 -23.68
C PHE A 184 -15.63 -19.41 -24.66
N VAL A 185 -15.07 -19.11 -25.84
CA VAL A 185 -15.72 -18.31 -26.90
C VAL A 185 -16.96 -19.00 -27.48
N LYS A 186 -16.99 -20.34 -27.57
CA LYS A 186 -18.18 -21.08 -28.04
C LYS A 186 -19.21 -21.36 -26.94
N GLY A 187 -19.06 -20.80 -25.73
CA GLY A 187 -20.02 -20.98 -24.63
C GLY A 187 -20.17 -22.43 -24.13
N LYS A 188 -19.13 -23.27 -24.30
CA LYS A 188 -19.15 -24.70 -23.99
C LYS A 188 -18.74 -24.97 -22.52
N TYR A 189 -18.23 -26.16 -22.23
CA TYR A 189 -17.98 -26.67 -20.87
C TYR A 189 -17.21 -25.70 -19.96
N LEU A 190 -16.07 -25.18 -20.40
CA LEU A 190 -15.24 -24.27 -19.58
C LEU A 190 -15.91 -22.92 -19.32
N PHE A 191 -16.70 -22.41 -20.26
CA PHE A 191 -17.50 -21.20 -20.03
C PHE A 191 -18.60 -21.45 -18.99
N LYS A 192 -19.35 -22.55 -19.13
CA LYS A 192 -20.40 -22.94 -18.18
C LYS A 192 -19.87 -23.21 -16.77
N LEU A 193 -18.67 -23.78 -16.67
CA LEU A 193 -18.00 -24.00 -15.39
C LEU A 193 -17.58 -22.66 -14.76
N ALA A 194 -16.98 -21.77 -15.55
CA ALA A 194 -16.53 -20.46 -15.08
C ALA A 194 -17.70 -19.55 -14.69
N SER A 195 -18.79 -19.53 -15.47
CA SER A 195 -19.98 -18.71 -15.19
C SER A 195 -20.73 -19.13 -13.93
N ARG A 196 -20.56 -20.40 -13.49
CA ARG A 196 -21.05 -20.90 -12.20
C ARG A 196 -20.37 -20.23 -11.00
N PHE A 197 -19.09 -19.92 -11.12
CA PHE A 197 -18.31 -19.26 -10.06
C PHE A 197 -18.28 -17.74 -10.21
N PHE A 198 -18.43 -17.22 -11.44
CA PHE A 198 -18.37 -15.80 -11.76
C PHE A 198 -19.52 -15.40 -12.69
N PRO A 199 -20.69 -15.02 -12.14
CA PRO A 199 -21.88 -14.67 -12.92
C PRO A 199 -21.69 -13.50 -13.90
N SER A 200 -20.77 -12.58 -13.60
CA SER A 200 -20.39 -11.47 -14.48
C SER A 200 -19.75 -11.89 -15.81
N LEU A 201 -19.42 -13.18 -15.97
CA LEU A 201 -18.90 -13.71 -17.24
C LEU A 201 -19.97 -13.80 -18.33
N ILE A 202 -21.26 -13.75 -17.96
CA ILE A 202 -22.37 -13.81 -18.93
C ILE A 202 -22.44 -12.51 -19.73
N THR A 203 -22.47 -11.36 -19.06
CA THR A 203 -22.43 -10.04 -19.71
C THR A 203 -21.11 -9.82 -20.47
N PHE A 204 -19.99 -10.34 -19.95
CA PHE A 204 -18.71 -10.36 -20.65
C PHE A 204 -18.75 -11.20 -21.93
N TYR A 205 -19.45 -12.33 -21.92
CA TYR A 205 -19.60 -13.21 -23.07
C TYR A 205 -20.46 -12.57 -24.15
N GLU A 206 -21.55 -11.90 -23.77
CA GLU A 206 -22.40 -11.13 -24.68
C GLU A 206 -21.61 -10.01 -25.36
N GLU A 207 -20.84 -9.20 -24.61
CA GLU A 207 -19.94 -8.17 -25.17
C GLU A 207 -18.84 -8.74 -26.10
N LEU A 208 -18.46 -10.01 -25.91
CA LEU A 208 -17.41 -10.69 -26.67
C LEU A 208 -17.96 -11.33 -27.95
N MET A 209 -19.21 -11.80 -27.94
CA MET A 209 -19.91 -12.35 -29.09
C MET A 209 -20.38 -11.27 -30.07
N GLU A 210 -20.64 -10.05 -29.60
CA GLU A 210 -20.94 -8.89 -30.45
C GLU A 210 -19.72 -8.34 -31.20
N GLN A 211 -18.50 -8.75 -30.84
CA GLN A 211 -17.29 -8.21 -31.47
C GLN A 211 -16.82 -9.00 -32.69
N SER A 212 -16.62 -8.28 -33.80
CA SER A 212 -16.01 -8.79 -35.01
C SER A 212 -14.49 -8.65 -34.98
N TYR A 213 -13.78 -9.75 -35.26
CA TYR A 213 -12.31 -9.77 -35.28
C TYR A 213 -11.78 -9.35 -36.66
N SER A 214 -10.79 -8.47 -36.66
CA SER A 214 -10.08 -8.10 -37.89
C SER A 214 -8.97 -9.11 -38.21
N LYS A 215 -9.08 -9.78 -39.37
CA LYS A 215 -8.06 -10.71 -39.87
C LYS A 215 -6.70 -10.03 -40.08
N SER A 216 -6.71 -8.78 -40.57
CA SER A 216 -5.47 -8.02 -40.77
C SER A 216 -4.81 -7.63 -39.46
N GLY A 217 -5.58 -7.31 -38.41
CA GLY A 217 -5.05 -7.04 -37.07
C GLY A 217 -4.41 -8.27 -36.43
N LEU A 218 -5.04 -9.45 -36.59
CA LEU A 218 -4.47 -10.71 -36.10
C LEU A 218 -3.17 -11.09 -36.84
N LEU A 219 -3.15 -10.96 -38.17
CA LEU A 219 -1.95 -11.23 -38.97
C LEU A 219 -0.82 -10.26 -38.60
N LEU A 220 -1.12 -8.97 -38.44
CA LEU A 220 -0.14 -7.97 -38.03
C LEU A 220 0.40 -8.25 -36.61
N THR A 221 -0.46 -8.72 -35.69
CA THR A 221 -0.02 -9.14 -34.34
C THR A 221 0.96 -10.30 -34.42
N LEU A 222 0.71 -11.28 -35.29
CA LEU A 222 1.61 -12.42 -35.52
C LEU A 222 2.94 -11.97 -36.12
N LEU A 223 2.94 -11.05 -37.09
CA LEU A 223 4.17 -10.52 -37.69
C LEU A 223 5.04 -9.80 -36.66
N TYR A 224 4.45 -8.97 -35.79
CA TYR A 224 5.19 -8.35 -34.69
C TYR A 224 5.72 -9.39 -33.72
N SER A 225 4.93 -10.43 -33.41
CA SER A 225 5.38 -11.53 -32.54
C SER A 225 6.58 -12.28 -33.11
N ILE A 226 6.57 -12.62 -34.41
CA ILE A 226 7.71 -13.24 -35.09
C ILE A 226 8.94 -12.30 -35.08
N SER A 227 8.71 -10.99 -35.26
CA SER A 227 9.79 -9.99 -35.19
C SER A 227 10.46 -9.93 -33.82
N ILE A 228 9.72 -10.14 -32.73
CA ILE A 228 10.25 -10.21 -31.35
C ILE A 228 11.22 -11.39 -31.23
N GLU A 229 10.83 -12.55 -31.74
CA GLU A 229 11.65 -13.76 -31.68
C GLU A 229 12.93 -13.62 -32.52
N ILE A 230 12.83 -13.01 -33.71
CA ILE A 230 13.99 -12.69 -34.55
C ILE A 230 14.96 -11.77 -33.81
N CYS A 231 14.45 -10.74 -33.11
CA CYS A 231 15.29 -9.88 -32.28
C CYS A 231 16.02 -10.67 -31.20
N GLY A 232 15.34 -11.62 -30.54
CA GLY A 232 15.94 -12.48 -29.53
C GLY A 232 17.07 -13.37 -30.07
N ILE A 233 16.88 -13.96 -31.26
CA ILE A 233 17.92 -14.74 -31.95
C ILE A 233 19.12 -13.83 -32.31
N LEU A 234 18.83 -12.64 -32.84
CA LEU A 234 19.85 -11.65 -33.18
C LEU A 234 20.62 -11.18 -31.94
N HIS A 235 19.97 -10.98 -30.79
CA HIS A 235 20.67 -10.62 -29.56
C HIS A 235 21.72 -11.65 -29.16
N LEU A 236 21.40 -12.94 -29.27
CA LEU A 236 22.35 -14.01 -28.95
C LEU A 236 23.51 -14.07 -29.97
N TYR A 237 23.20 -13.93 -31.26
CA TYR A 237 24.22 -13.89 -32.31
C TYR A 237 25.13 -12.67 -32.20
N ILE A 238 24.58 -11.49 -31.90
CA ILE A 238 25.33 -10.25 -31.71
C ILE A 238 26.20 -10.35 -30.45
N ALA A 239 25.69 -10.94 -29.36
CA ALA A 239 26.46 -11.16 -28.14
C ALA A 239 27.70 -12.02 -28.40
N SER A 240 27.60 -13.08 -29.23
CA SER A 240 28.78 -13.88 -29.57
C SER A 240 29.78 -13.10 -30.42
N ARG A 241 29.32 -12.37 -31.45
CA ARG A 241 30.19 -11.55 -32.31
C ARG A 241 30.88 -10.43 -31.55
N ALA A 242 30.18 -9.81 -30.58
CA ALA A 242 30.76 -8.80 -29.71
C ALA A 242 31.95 -9.34 -28.91
N LEU A 243 31.96 -10.62 -28.55
CA LEU A 243 33.03 -11.25 -27.80
C LEU A 243 34.11 -11.88 -28.70
N GLY A 244 34.04 -11.69 -30.03
CA GLY A 244 34.94 -12.33 -30.98
C GLY A 244 34.71 -13.84 -31.13
N ILE A 245 33.52 -14.32 -30.76
CA ILE A 245 33.15 -15.73 -30.80
C ILE A 245 32.26 -15.99 -32.02
N ASP A 246 32.73 -16.85 -32.92
CA ASP A 246 32.04 -17.23 -34.15
C ASP A 246 30.99 -18.31 -33.91
N LEU A 247 29.88 -17.90 -33.28
CA LEU A 247 28.69 -18.72 -33.21
C LEU A 247 27.98 -18.72 -34.57
N THR A 248 27.68 -19.91 -35.11
CA THR A 248 26.85 -20.00 -36.32
C THR A 248 25.43 -19.53 -36.04
N PHE A 249 24.75 -18.97 -37.04
CA PHE A 249 23.36 -18.54 -36.90
C PHE A 249 22.43 -19.70 -36.47
N LYS A 250 22.73 -20.92 -36.92
CA LYS A 250 22.04 -22.14 -36.50
C LYS A 250 22.12 -22.34 -34.98
N LEU A 251 23.31 -22.25 -34.39
CA LEU A 251 23.48 -22.41 -32.94
C LEU A 251 22.83 -21.27 -32.15
N ALA A 252 22.83 -20.04 -32.68
CA ALA A 252 22.10 -18.92 -32.09
C ALA A 252 20.58 -19.18 -32.06
N LEU A 253 20.01 -19.69 -33.16
CA LEU A 253 18.60 -20.07 -33.24
C LEU A 253 18.26 -21.15 -32.20
N LEU A 254 19.07 -22.20 -32.12
CA LEU A 254 18.83 -23.32 -31.19
C LEU A 254 18.97 -22.89 -29.72
N GLY A 255 20.00 -22.10 -29.40
CA GLY A 255 20.20 -21.56 -28.06
C GLY A 255 19.06 -20.65 -27.62
N TYR A 256 18.58 -19.78 -28.51
CA TYR A 256 17.42 -18.92 -28.24
C TYR A 256 16.14 -19.73 -27.97
N VAL A 257 15.89 -20.78 -28.75
CA VAL A 257 14.72 -21.66 -28.56
C VAL A 257 14.79 -22.36 -27.20
N ILE A 258 15.95 -22.89 -26.81
CA ILE A 258 16.12 -23.53 -25.49
C ILE A 258 15.89 -22.53 -24.35
N ALA A 259 16.50 -21.34 -24.45
CA ALA A 259 16.31 -20.27 -23.47
C ALA A 259 14.83 -19.88 -23.34
N THR A 260 14.13 -19.70 -24.45
CA THR A 260 12.74 -19.24 -24.48
C THR A 260 11.75 -20.33 -24.04
N LEU A 261 12.04 -21.60 -24.32
CA LEU A 261 11.25 -22.73 -23.81
C LEU A 261 11.31 -22.83 -22.29
N LEU A 262 12.49 -22.66 -21.70
CA LEU A 262 12.64 -22.69 -20.24
C LEU A 262 12.07 -21.44 -19.58
N LEU A 263 12.18 -20.28 -20.24
CA LEU A 263 11.47 -19.07 -19.83
C LEU A 263 9.94 -19.30 -19.74
N ALA A 264 9.36 -20.02 -20.71
CA ALA A 264 7.93 -20.29 -20.74
C ALA A 264 7.42 -21.21 -19.62
N VAL A 265 8.27 -22.13 -19.14
CA VAL A 265 7.93 -23.10 -18.09
C VAL A 265 8.39 -22.65 -16.69
N SER A 266 9.35 -21.72 -16.61
CA SER A 266 9.90 -21.25 -15.34
C SER A 266 8.91 -20.39 -14.54
N PRO A 267 8.61 -20.74 -13.28
CA PRO A 267 7.76 -19.92 -12.40
C PRO A 267 8.48 -18.69 -11.83
N PHE A 268 9.78 -18.51 -12.12
CA PHE A 268 10.65 -17.50 -11.53
C PHE A 268 10.85 -16.31 -12.47
N MET A 269 10.66 -15.07 -11.98
CA MET A 269 11.15 -13.77 -12.50
C MET A 269 11.62 -13.74 -13.98
N ARG A 270 10.78 -14.10 -14.95
CA ARG A 270 11.18 -14.25 -16.37
C ARG A 270 12.43 -15.12 -16.57
N GLY A 271 12.42 -16.32 -16.01
CA GLY A 271 13.44 -17.33 -16.22
C GLY A 271 14.80 -17.03 -15.59
N LEU A 272 14.91 -16.03 -14.71
CA LEU A 272 16.18 -15.66 -14.07
C LEU A 272 16.79 -16.87 -13.34
N GLY A 273 18.05 -17.17 -13.65
CA GLY A 273 18.78 -18.37 -13.25
C GLY A 273 18.58 -19.54 -14.21
N ALA A 274 17.33 -19.85 -14.59
CA ALA A 274 17.03 -20.99 -15.47
C ALA A 274 17.50 -20.78 -16.92
N VAL A 275 17.33 -19.57 -17.45
CA VAL A 275 17.76 -19.20 -18.81
C VAL A 275 19.28 -19.19 -18.88
N GLU A 276 19.93 -18.59 -17.89
CA GLU A 276 21.37 -18.46 -17.82
C GLU A 276 22.05 -19.83 -17.76
N LEU A 277 21.58 -20.73 -16.89
CA LEU A 277 22.13 -22.08 -16.76
C LEU A 277 21.92 -22.92 -18.02
N SER A 278 20.72 -22.91 -18.59
CA SER A 278 20.39 -23.77 -19.73
C SER A 278 21.04 -23.33 -21.03
N LEU A 279 21.09 -22.01 -21.29
CA LEU A 279 21.76 -21.47 -22.46
C LEU A 279 23.28 -21.71 -22.36
N THR A 280 23.86 -21.45 -21.19
CA THR A 280 25.29 -21.73 -20.95
C THR A 280 25.61 -23.20 -21.17
N TYR A 281 24.82 -24.11 -20.58
CA TYR A 281 24.98 -25.55 -20.76
C TYR A 281 24.88 -25.96 -22.23
N PHE A 282 23.89 -25.45 -22.97
CA PHE A 282 23.74 -25.71 -24.39
C PHE A 282 24.95 -25.25 -25.21
N LEU A 283 25.47 -24.05 -24.94
CA LEU A 283 26.63 -23.50 -25.63
C LEU A 283 27.89 -24.34 -25.34
N ILE A 284 28.07 -24.82 -24.11
CA ILE A 284 29.17 -25.74 -23.75
C ILE A 284 29.07 -27.04 -24.55
N GLN A 285 27.88 -27.64 -24.58
CA GLN A 285 27.64 -28.87 -25.35
C GLN A 285 27.84 -28.67 -26.87
N SER A 286 27.64 -27.44 -27.35
CA SER A 286 27.90 -27.06 -28.74
C SER A 286 29.38 -26.82 -29.05
N GLY A 287 30.28 -27.03 -28.07
CA GLY A 287 31.73 -26.95 -28.23
C GLY A 287 32.37 -25.64 -27.74
N LEU A 288 31.63 -24.75 -27.07
CA LEU A 288 32.22 -23.54 -26.50
C LEU A 288 32.89 -23.80 -25.15
N PRO A 289 34.06 -23.21 -24.87
CA PRO A 289 34.62 -23.19 -23.53
C PRO A 289 33.63 -22.58 -22.53
N GLN A 290 33.66 -23.07 -21.29
CA GLN A 290 32.74 -22.65 -20.22
C GLN A 290 32.68 -21.13 -20.02
N ILE A 291 33.83 -20.47 -19.96
CA ILE A 291 33.94 -19.00 -19.82
C ILE A 291 33.26 -18.28 -21.00
N HIS A 292 33.48 -18.77 -22.22
CA HIS A 292 32.90 -18.18 -23.42
C HIS A 292 31.37 -18.32 -23.42
N ALA A 293 30.86 -19.50 -23.05
CA ALA A 293 29.43 -19.76 -22.93
C ALA A 293 28.76 -18.87 -21.88
N ILE A 294 29.38 -18.68 -20.71
CA ILE A 294 28.89 -17.81 -19.65
C ILE A 294 28.88 -16.34 -20.13
N SER A 295 29.99 -15.85 -20.71
CA SER A 295 30.08 -14.48 -21.21
C SER A 295 29.04 -14.16 -22.29
N VAL A 296 28.86 -15.05 -23.28
CA VAL A 296 27.86 -14.89 -24.34
C VAL A 296 26.46 -14.82 -23.74
N THR A 297 26.16 -15.70 -22.78
CA THR A 297 24.87 -15.75 -22.10
C THR A 297 24.58 -14.48 -21.30
N LEU A 298 25.56 -13.98 -20.54
CA LEU A 298 25.42 -12.74 -19.77
C LEU A 298 25.20 -11.52 -20.67
N LEU A 299 25.95 -11.41 -21.77
CA LEU A 299 25.81 -10.30 -22.71
C LEU A 299 24.49 -10.38 -23.50
N TYR A 300 24.04 -11.59 -23.86
CA TYR A 300 22.69 -11.81 -24.40
C TYR A 300 21.61 -11.31 -23.42
N ARG A 301 21.72 -11.64 -22.13
CA ARG A 301 20.77 -11.20 -21.10
C ARG A 301 20.82 -9.70 -20.85
N LEU A 302 21.96 -9.06 -21.06
CA LEU A 302 22.04 -7.60 -21.02
C LEU A 302 21.08 -6.98 -22.05
N PHE A 303 21.11 -7.49 -23.29
CA PHE A 303 20.28 -7.00 -24.38
C PHE A 303 18.79 -7.39 -24.25
N GLU A 304 18.50 -8.68 -24.02
CA GLU A 304 17.13 -9.20 -24.02
C GLU A 304 16.35 -8.83 -22.75
N PHE A 305 17.03 -8.78 -21.60
CA PHE A 305 16.37 -8.65 -20.30
C PHE A 305 16.72 -7.36 -19.56
N TRP A 306 18.00 -7.09 -19.30
CA TRP A 306 18.41 -6.02 -18.37
C TRP A 306 18.14 -4.63 -18.93
N ILE A 307 18.46 -4.36 -20.20
CA ILE A 307 18.15 -3.07 -20.84
C ILE A 307 16.62 -2.81 -20.83
N PRO A 308 15.76 -3.72 -21.34
CA PRO A 308 14.30 -3.57 -21.26
C PRO A 308 13.79 -3.40 -19.83
N PHE A 309 14.35 -4.14 -18.86
CA PHE A 309 13.97 -4.04 -17.46
C PHE A 309 14.27 -2.65 -16.89
N ILE A 310 15.49 -2.13 -17.08
CA ILE A 310 15.89 -0.80 -16.62
C ILE A 310 14.99 0.28 -17.23
N VAL A 311 14.71 0.22 -18.53
CA VAL A 311 13.80 1.16 -19.19
C VAL A 311 12.37 1.04 -18.62
N SER A 312 11.93 -0.17 -18.30
CA SER A 312 10.63 -0.43 -17.69
C SER A 312 10.51 0.15 -16.28
N VAL A 313 11.58 0.05 -15.48
CA VAL A 313 11.72 0.65 -14.15
C VAL A 313 11.59 2.17 -14.24
N PHE A 314 12.34 2.82 -15.15
CA PHE A 314 12.26 4.27 -15.35
C PHE A 314 10.86 4.73 -15.81
N SER A 315 10.23 4.02 -16.75
CA SER A 315 8.88 4.31 -17.23
C SER A 315 7.82 4.19 -16.13
N PHE A 316 8.01 3.24 -15.21
CA PHE A 316 7.14 3.06 -14.05
C PHE A 316 7.20 4.26 -13.10
N PHE A 317 8.39 4.81 -12.85
CA PHE A 317 8.60 5.92 -11.92
C PHE A 317 8.32 7.31 -12.48
N TYR A 318 8.25 7.47 -13.81
CA TYR A 318 7.99 8.77 -14.43
C TYR A 318 6.58 9.33 -14.15
N ARG A 319 5.61 8.49 -13.72
CA ARG A 319 4.30 8.96 -13.23
C ARG A 319 4.27 9.01 -11.71
N LYS A 320 3.86 10.16 -11.16
CA LYS A 320 3.71 10.47 -9.72
C LYS A 320 2.61 9.65 -9.02
N ASP A 321 2.67 8.34 -9.06
CA ASP A 321 1.86 7.50 -8.18
C ASP A 321 2.48 7.57 -6.77
N HIS A 322 1.99 8.52 -5.96
CA HIS A 322 2.50 8.85 -4.61
C HIS A 322 2.58 7.65 -3.66
N LEU A 323 1.84 6.58 -3.95
CA LEU A 323 1.81 5.30 -3.25
C LEU A 323 3.16 4.57 -3.37
N ILE A 324 3.65 4.41 -4.60
CA ILE A 324 4.92 3.72 -4.91
C ILE A 324 6.09 4.53 -4.36
N MET A 325 6.02 5.85 -4.48
CA MET A 325 7.10 6.76 -4.06
C MET A 325 7.37 6.80 -2.55
N ARG A 326 6.53 6.16 -1.73
CA ARG A 326 6.74 5.98 -0.28
C ARG A 326 7.03 4.52 0.10
N VAL A 327 6.41 3.56 -0.59
CA VAL A 327 6.65 2.12 -0.38
C VAL A 327 8.03 1.72 -0.88
N LEU A 328 8.43 2.22 -2.05
CA LEU A 328 9.65 1.82 -2.73
C LEU A 328 10.93 2.19 -1.96
N PRO A 329 11.13 3.43 -1.46
CA PRO A 329 12.34 3.73 -0.69
C PRO A 329 12.40 2.92 0.60
N SER A 330 11.25 2.63 1.22
CA SER A 330 11.19 1.77 2.42
C SER A 330 11.62 0.33 2.11
N PHE A 331 11.19 -0.20 0.97
CA PHE A 331 11.61 -1.52 0.49
C PHE A 331 13.11 -1.56 0.13
N PHE A 332 13.64 -0.55 -0.55
CA PHE A 332 15.09 -0.46 -0.80
C PHE A 332 15.89 -0.22 0.48
N THR A 333 15.33 0.43 1.50
CA THR A 333 15.94 0.53 2.83
C THR A 333 16.14 -0.87 3.41
N LEU A 334 15.11 -1.72 3.32
CA LEU A 334 15.18 -3.12 3.77
C LEU A 334 16.22 -3.91 2.96
N ILE A 335 16.22 -3.78 1.62
CA ILE A 335 17.19 -4.46 0.75
C ILE A 335 18.61 -4.02 1.09
N LEU A 336 18.89 -2.72 1.18
CA LEU A 336 20.22 -2.22 1.55
C LEU A 336 20.63 -2.73 2.93
N GLY A 337 19.69 -2.78 3.88
CA GLY A 337 19.92 -3.37 5.19
C GLY A 337 20.37 -4.84 5.12
N LEU A 338 19.70 -5.64 4.29
CA LEU A 338 20.07 -7.05 4.05
C LEU A 338 21.40 -7.18 3.30
N VAL A 339 21.61 -6.40 2.24
CA VAL A 339 22.86 -6.37 1.46
C VAL A 339 24.05 -6.09 2.37
N ASN A 340 23.93 -5.11 3.27
CA ASN A 340 24.98 -4.80 4.24
C ASN A 340 25.33 -5.98 5.15
N ILE A 341 24.31 -6.68 5.69
CA ILE A 341 24.53 -7.84 6.55
C ILE A 341 25.20 -8.96 5.76
N PHE A 342 24.70 -9.28 4.57
CA PHE A 342 25.26 -10.36 3.74
C PHE A 342 26.68 -10.04 3.28
N SER A 343 26.93 -8.81 2.86
CA SER A 343 28.22 -8.34 2.37
C SER A 343 29.31 -8.40 3.45
N VAL A 344 28.96 -8.29 4.74
CA VAL A 344 29.91 -8.50 5.87
C VAL A 344 30.09 -9.99 6.21
N LEU A 345 29.08 -10.83 5.98
CA LEU A 345 29.16 -12.28 6.21
C LEU A 345 29.93 -13.00 5.08
N THR A 346 30.14 -12.36 3.94
CA THR A 346 30.97 -12.88 2.84
C THR A 346 32.45 -12.64 3.04
N PRO A 347 33.31 -13.60 2.68
CA PRO A 347 34.75 -13.37 2.62
C PRO A 347 35.07 -12.26 1.62
N ALA A 348 35.92 -11.31 2.02
CA ALA A 348 36.40 -10.26 1.12
C ALA A 348 37.29 -10.85 0.01
N ILE A 349 37.29 -10.22 -1.16
CA ILE A 349 38.17 -10.60 -2.28
C ILE A 349 39.62 -10.23 -1.90
N THR A 350 40.50 -11.22 -1.84
CA THR A 350 41.88 -11.07 -1.35
C THR A 350 42.65 -9.96 -2.06
N SER A 351 42.53 -9.85 -3.39
CA SER A 351 43.22 -8.83 -4.18
C SER A 351 42.77 -7.39 -3.87
N ARG A 352 41.48 -7.19 -3.58
CA ARG A 352 40.96 -5.86 -3.17
C ARG A 352 41.38 -5.51 -1.75
N LEU A 353 41.37 -6.50 -0.87
CA LEU A 353 41.80 -6.35 0.52
C LEU A 353 43.30 -6.03 0.61
N GLU A 354 44.15 -6.70 -0.16
CA GLU A 354 45.59 -6.42 -0.25
C GLU A 354 45.84 -5.00 -0.76
N ALA A 355 45.20 -4.59 -1.86
CA ALA A 355 45.31 -3.23 -2.38
C ALA A 355 44.83 -2.18 -1.37
N LEU A 356 43.84 -2.50 -0.54
CA LEU A 356 43.31 -1.58 0.47
C LEU A 356 44.22 -1.46 1.69
N LYS A 357 44.90 -2.54 2.09
CA LYS A 357 45.85 -2.56 3.21
C LYS A 357 47.04 -1.62 2.99
N ASP A 358 47.36 -1.29 1.74
CA ASP A 358 48.40 -0.30 1.39
C ASP A 358 48.00 1.15 1.73
N PHE A 359 46.69 1.44 1.83
CA PHE A 359 46.19 2.80 2.07
C PHE A 359 45.51 2.98 3.43
N ILE A 360 44.92 1.92 3.97
CA ILE A 360 44.08 1.96 5.17
C ILE A 360 44.58 0.93 6.20
N PRO A 361 44.78 1.33 7.47
CA PRO A 361 45.11 0.41 8.55
C PRO A 361 44.06 -0.72 8.72
N GLU A 362 44.52 -1.91 9.07
CA GLU A 362 43.65 -3.09 9.30
C GLU A 362 42.58 -2.85 10.37
N GLN A 363 42.90 -2.04 11.38
CA GLN A 363 41.94 -1.60 12.41
C GLN A 363 40.75 -0.85 11.82
N THR A 364 40.99 0.02 10.84
CA THR A 364 39.94 0.79 10.14
C THR A 364 39.10 -0.11 9.23
N ILE A 365 39.72 -1.13 8.60
CA ILE A 365 38.99 -2.13 7.80
C ILE A 365 38.01 -2.93 8.68
N ASN A 366 38.47 -3.38 9.85
CA ASN A 366 37.63 -4.10 10.83
C ASN A 366 36.50 -3.20 11.36
N PHE A 367 36.79 -1.93 11.65
CA PHE A 367 35.78 -0.95 12.01
C PHE A 367 34.72 -0.80 10.90
N SER A 368 35.15 -0.66 9.64
CA SER A 368 34.24 -0.50 8.50
C SER A 368 33.35 -1.72 8.29
N ASN A 369 33.89 -2.94 8.44
CA ASN A 369 33.10 -4.18 8.41
C ASN A 369 31.99 -4.16 9.48
N PHE A 370 32.34 -3.82 10.71
CA PHE A 370 31.38 -3.77 11.81
C PHE A 370 30.35 -2.64 11.64
N ALA A 371 30.77 -1.47 11.18
CA ALA A 371 29.91 -0.32 10.91
C ALA A 371 28.88 -0.63 9.82
N VAL A 372 29.29 -1.32 8.74
CA VAL A 372 28.37 -1.77 7.67
C VAL A 372 27.34 -2.75 8.23
N PHE A 373 27.75 -3.70 9.07
CA PHE A 373 26.85 -4.66 9.71
C PHE A 373 25.79 -3.97 10.58
N ILE A 374 26.21 -3.07 11.48
CA ILE A 374 25.29 -2.27 12.31
C ILE A 374 24.37 -1.41 11.44
N ALA A 375 24.92 -0.74 10.43
CA ALA A 375 24.13 0.04 9.48
C ALA A 375 23.03 -0.83 8.84
N GLY A 376 23.36 -2.08 8.51
CA GLY A 376 22.42 -3.07 8.00
C GLY A 376 21.21 -3.28 8.93
N ILE A 377 21.46 -3.55 10.21
CA ILE A 377 20.41 -3.74 11.23
C ILE A 377 19.57 -2.47 11.41
N ILE A 378 20.20 -1.30 11.49
CA ILE A 378 19.51 -0.02 11.66
C ILE A 378 18.60 0.28 10.46
N LEU A 379 19.06 0.04 9.23
CA LEU A 379 18.27 0.21 8.02
C LEU A 379 17.03 -0.70 8.01
N ILE A 380 17.17 -1.96 8.42
CA ILE A 380 16.04 -2.89 8.53
C ILE A 380 14.97 -2.31 9.49
N ILE A 381 15.37 -1.79 10.65
CA ILE A 381 14.44 -1.17 11.61
C ILE A 381 13.79 0.09 11.00
N LEU A 382 14.59 0.97 10.40
CA LEU A 382 14.12 2.23 9.80
C LEU A 382 13.14 2.03 8.65
N SER A 383 13.22 0.90 7.92
CA SER A 383 12.33 0.58 6.80
C SER A 383 10.83 0.68 7.16
N THR A 384 10.45 0.24 8.37
CA THR A 384 9.05 0.29 8.83
C THR A 384 8.58 1.72 9.11
N TYR A 385 9.47 2.58 9.60
CA TYR A 385 9.17 3.97 9.93
C TYR A 385 9.21 4.89 8.70
N MET A 386 10.00 4.51 7.70
CA MET A 386 9.94 5.09 6.35
C MET A 386 8.56 4.89 5.72
N LEU A 387 7.94 3.71 5.86
CA LEU A 387 6.56 3.48 5.39
C LEU A 387 5.57 4.44 6.07
N ARG A 388 5.76 4.68 7.37
CA ARG A 388 4.97 5.67 8.13
C ARG A 388 5.23 7.11 7.72
N GLY A 389 6.28 7.40 6.93
CA GLY A 389 6.64 8.72 6.39
C GLY A 389 7.12 9.72 7.42
N LEU A 390 7.86 9.24 8.42
CA LEU A 390 8.51 10.07 9.42
C LEU A 390 9.74 10.77 8.82
N ARG A 391 9.87 12.08 9.05
CA ARG A 391 10.98 12.90 8.53
C ARG A 391 12.32 12.49 9.14
N ASN A 392 12.34 12.18 10.44
CA ASN A 392 13.56 11.75 11.11
C ASN A 392 14.01 10.35 10.66
N ALA A 393 13.07 9.44 10.40
CA ALA A 393 13.41 8.14 9.84
C ALA A 393 14.09 8.30 8.47
N TRP A 394 13.61 9.23 7.63
CA TRP A 394 14.24 9.57 6.36
C TRP A 394 15.65 10.17 6.54
N LEU A 395 15.83 11.12 7.47
CA LEU A 395 17.15 11.70 7.76
C LEU A 395 18.15 10.64 8.26
N LEU A 396 17.74 9.79 9.21
CA LEU A 396 18.57 8.71 9.73
C LEU A 396 18.89 7.68 8.65
N THR A 397 17.92 7.33 7.80
CA THR A 397 18.15 6.41 6.68
C THR A 397 19.17 6.98 5.70
N LEU A 398 19.06 8.29 5.38
CA LEU A 398 20.00 8.98 4.51
C LEU A 398 21.43 8.98 5.11
N LEU A 399 21.56 9.28 6.40
CA LEU A 399 22.83 9.25 7.12
C LEU A 399 23.44 7.84 7.12
N ILE A 400 22.66 6.84 7.49
CA ILE A 400 23.13 5.45 7.59
C ILE A 400 23.44 4.88 6.20
N ALA A 401 22.68 5.22 5.16
CA ALA A 401 23.00 4.86 3.78
C ALA A 401 24.31 5.49 3.30
N PHE A 402 24.61 6.72 3.72
CA PHE A 402 25.89 7.36 3.44
C PHE A 402 27.05 6.69 4.18
N ILE A 403 26.88 6.35 5.47
CA ILE A 403 27.85 5.56 6.24
C ILE A 403 28.07 4.19 5.58
N SER A 404 27.00 3.53 5.13
CA SER A 404 27.04 2.27 4.39
C SER A 404 27.87 2.39 3.11
N MET A 405 27.65 3.45 2.33
CA MET A 405 28.41 3.70 1.10
C MET A 405 29.92 3.82 1.38
N ILE A 406 30.31 4.62 2.38
CA ILE A 406 31.72 4.76 2.78
C ILE A 406 32.26 3.45 3.33
N GLY A 407 31.48 2.75 4.14
CA GLY A 407 31.85 1.48 4.77
C GLY A 407 32.17 0.40 3.74
N HIS A 408 31.37 0.26 2.68
CA HIS A 408 31.64 -0.69 1.59
C HIS A 408 32.94 -0.38 0.83
N LEU A 409 33.22 0.90 0.59
CA LEU A 409 34.47 1.32 -0.05
C LEU A 409 35.70 1.09 0.84
N THR A 410 35.58 1.33 2.14
CA THR A 410 36.70 1.30 3.11
C THR A 410 36.92 -0.05 3.78
N LYS A 411 36.02 -1.03 3.61
CA LYS A 411 36.20 -2.40 4.14
C LYS A 411 36.91 -3.34 3.14
N ALA A 412 36.57 -3.26 1.86
CA ALA A 412 37.03 -4.21 0.84
C ALA A 412 36.95 -3.67 -0.59
N ILE A 413 36.73 -2.34 -0.76
CA ILE A 413 36.50 -1.72 -2.08
C ILE A 413 35.35 -2.42 -2.82
N ASP A 414 34.25 -2.64 -2.10
CA ASP A 414 33.02 -3.25 -2.62
C ASP A 414 32.23 -2.17 -3.38
N TYR A 415 32.73 -1.82 -4.58
CA TYR A 415 32.18 -0.75 -5.40
C TYR A 415 30.76 -1.07 -5.89
N GLU A 416 30.39 -2.36 -5.98
CA GLU A 416 29.05 -2.81 -6.33
C GLU A 416 28.02 -2.37 -5.27
N GLU A 417 28.26 -2.68 -3.99
CA GLU A 417 27.43 -2.27 -2.86
C GLU A 417 27.52 -0.76 -2.59
N GLY A 418 28.68 -0.15 -2.84
CA GLY A 418 28.87 1.30 -2.80
C GLY A 418 28.00 2.02 -3.83
N LEU A 419 27.97 1.55 -5.08
CA LEU A 419 27.14 2.10 -6.14
C LEU A 419 25.65 1.92 -5.85
N PHE A 420 25.25 0.77 -5.32
CA PHE A 420 23.88 0.53 -4.88
C PHE A 420 23.46 1.50 -3.77
N SER A 421 24.32 1.72 -2.78
CA SER A 421 24.11 2.71 -1.71
C SER A 421 23.97 4.13 -2.27
N ALA A 422 24.82 4.52 -3.24
CA ALA A 422 24.78 5.83 -3.89
C ALA A 422 23.49 6.05 -4.68
N ALA A 423 23.08 5.07 -5.49
CA ALA A 423 21.81 5.11 -6.21
C ALA A 423 20.61 5.22 -5.26
N PHE A 424 20.66 4.51 -4.12
CA PHE A 424 19.63 4.59 -3.10
C PHE A 424 19.57 5.97 -2.41
N ILE A 425 20.72 6.59 -2.14
CA ILE A 425 20.79 7.97 -1.61
C ILE A 425 20.09 8.94 -2.56
N LEU A 426 20.31 8.84 -3.88
CA LEU A 426 19.63 9.68 -4.87
C LEU A 426 18.10 9.47 -4.85
N LEU A 427 17.65 8.22 -4.69
CA LEU A 427 16.23 7.90 -4.54
C LEU A 427 15.63 8.53 -3.27
N LEU A 428 16.35 8.51 -2.14
CA LEU A 428 15.92 9.15 -0.90
C LEU A 428 15.81 10.67 -1.04
N LEU A 429 16.77 11.31 -1.70
CA LEU A 429 16.75 12.75 -1.96
C LEU A 429 15.57 13.13 -2.86
N TYR A 430 15.30 12.33 -3.90
CA TYR A 430 14.16 12.54 -4.79
C TYR A 430 12.81 12.41 -4.05
N THR A 431 12.71 11.47 -3.11
CA THR A 431 11.47 11.18 -2.36
C THR A 431 11.26 12.02 -1.10
N ARG A 432 12.15 12.99 -0.81
CA ARG A 432 12.14 13.83 0.41
C ARG A 432 10.76 14.43 0.77
N LYS A 433 9.97 14.83 -0.23
CA LYS A 433 8.68 15.51 -0.03
C LYS A 433 7.60 14.60 0.57
N ASN A 434 7.81 13.28 0.56
CA ASN A 434 6.85 12.31 1.09
C ASN A 434 6.99 12.08 2.61
N TYR A 435 8.03 12.62 3.24
CA TYR A 435 8.36 12.44 4.66
C TYR A 435 8.18 13.74 5.45
N SER A 436 6.93 14.12 5.70
CA SER A 436 6.58 15.40 6.33
C SER A 436 6.39 15.32 7.86
N LEU A 437 6.15 14.13 8.41
CA LEU A 437 5.81 13.97 9.83
C LEU A 437 7.03 14.25 10.71
N LYS A 438 6.92 15.28 11.57
CA LYS A 438 7.99 15.72 12.47
C LYS A 438 7.99 14.90 13.77
N ALA A 439 9.16 14.76 14.38
CA ALA A 439 9.31 14.14 15.69
C ALA A 439 8.92 15.07 16.84
N ASP A 440 8.70 14.47 18.01
CA ASP A 440 8.35 15.20 19.23
C ASP A 440 9.54 16.02 19.76
N LYS A 441 9.53 17.33 19.50
CA LYS A 441 10.56 18.25 20.01
C LYS A 441 10.62 18.28 21.55
N LYS A 442 9.49 18.07 22.23
CA LYS A 442 9.42 18.15 23.69
C LYS A 442 9.94 16.87 24.33
N LEU A 443 9.63 15.71 23.77
CA LEU A 443 10.25 14.44 24.17
C LEU A 443 11.76 14.55 24.05
N PHE A 444 12.27 15.05 22.92
CA PHE A 444 13.71 15.20 22.69
C PHE A 444 14.33 16.17 23.69
N ARG A 445 13.71 17.32 23.95
CA ARG A 445 14.18 18.30 24.95
C ARG A 445 14.18 17.75 26.39
N ASN A 446 13.19 16.95 26.75
CA ASN A 446 13.14 16.33 28.07
C ASN A 446 14.15 15.18 28.18
N ALA A 447 14.32 14.42 27.10
CA ALA A 447 15.27 13.32 27.04
C ALA A 447 16.72 13.80 26.92
N SER A 448 16.99 14.99 26.37
CA SER A 448 18.35 15.48 26.14
C SER A 448 19.15 15.58 27.43
N THR A 449 18.53 16.02 28.53
CA THR A 449 19.20 16.03 29.85
C THR A 449 19.61 14.64 30.28
N TYR A 450 18.71 13.66 30.16
CA TYR A 450 19.00 12.26 30.50
C TYR A 450 20.08 11.66 29.58
N LEU A 451 20.00 11.92 28.28
CA LEU A 451 20.98 11.45 27.29
C LEU A 451 22.37 12.04 27.54
N ILE A 452 22.45 13.34 27.83
CA ILE A 452 23.71 14.00 28.19
C ILE A 452 24.25 13.42 29.50
N SER A 453 23.40 13.25 30.52
CA SER A 453 23.82 12.66 31.79
C SER A 453 24.30 11.22 31.66
N ALA A 454 23.63 10.39 30.84
CA ALA A 454 24.02 9.02 30.57
C ALA A 454 25.33 8.96 29.77
N PHE A 455 25.49 9.83 28.77
CA PHE A 455 26.72 9.94 28.00
C PHE A 455 27.90 10.37 28.88
N LEU A 456 27.73 11.40 29.72
CA LEU A 456 28.75 11.83 30.68
C LEU A 456 29.06 10.72 31.70
N PHE A 457 28.04 10.02 32.21
CA PHE A 457 28.24 8.89 33.11
C PHE A 457 29.06 7.79 32.45
N ILE A 458 28.76 7.41 31.21
CA ILE A 458 29.51 6.40 30.45
C ILE A 458 30.96 6.84 30.23
N ILE A 459 31.19 8.12 29.89
CA ILE A 459 32.55 8.66 29.74
C ILE A 459 33.29 8.59 31.07
N ILE A 460 32.70 9.08 32.15
CA ILE A 460 33.35 9.08 33.48
C ILE A 460 33.63 7.65 33.94
N TYR A 461 32.64 6.76 33.84
CA TYR A 461 32.75 5.35 34.21
C TYR A 461 33.84 4.64 33.39
N GLY A 462 33.87 4.86 32.08
CA GLY A 462 34.86 4.28 31.20
C GLY A 462 36.27 4.82 31.42
N MET A 463 36.41 6.14 31.47
CA MET A 463 37.70 6.79 31.71
C MET A 463 38.28 6.44 33.08
N ALA A 464 37.47 6.54 34.14
CA ALA A 464 37.91 6.17 35.48
C ALA A 464 38.19 4.67 35.59
N GLY A 465 37.36 3.83 34.97
CA GLY A 465 37.56 2.39 34.95
C GLY A 465 38.88 1.98 34.29
N PHE A 466 39.20 2.52 33.10
CA PHE A 466 40.49 2.25 32.46
C PHE A 466 41.66 2.87 33.25
N TYR A 467 41.53 4.11 33.74
CA TYR A 467 42.63 4.80 34.43
C TYR A 467 42.97 4.20 35.81
N ILE A 468 41.97 3.72 36.55
CA ILE A 468 42.15 3.16 37.91
C ILE A 468 42.53 1.67 37.86
N MET A 469 42.19 0.96 36.77
CA MET A 469 42.47 -0.47 36.69
C MET A 469 43.97 -0.75 36.65
N ASP A 470 44.40 -1.44 37.69
CA ASP A 470 45.76 -1.94 37.91
C ASP A 470 46.20 -2.88 36.78
N LYS A 471 47.49 -2.84 36.43
CA LYS A 471 48.16 -3.67 35.43
C LYS A 471 47.77 -5.14 35.49
N LYS A 472 47.45 -5.69 36.66
CA LYS A 472 46.98 -7.08 36.82
C LYS A 472 45.71 -7.43 36.02
N HIS A 473 44.89 -6.44 35.67
CA HIS A 473 43.59 -6.67 35.01
C HIS A 473 43.68 -6.76 33.48
N PHE A 474 44.63 -6.04 32.88
CA PHE A 474 44.78 -5.91 31.42
C PHE A 474 46.23 -6.08 30.91
N GLY A 475 47.21 -6.20 31.80
CA GLY A 475 48.64 -6.27 31.47
C GLY A 475 49.26 -4.91 31.13
N ILE A 476 48.48 -3.83 31.15
CA ILE A 476 48.84 -2.48 30.70
C ILE A 476 48.46 -1.49 31.81
N ASP A 477 49.35 -0.52 32.07
CA ASP A 477 49.02 0.66 32.86
C ASP A 477 48.49 1.75 31.92
N PHE A 478 47.23 2.15 32.09
CA PHE A 478 46.59 3.10 31.18
C PHE A 478 46.95 4.54 31.54
N SER A 479 47.56 5.26 30.60
CA SER A 479 47.58 6.72 30.65
C SER A 479 46.18 7.31 30.44
N PHE A 480 46.00 8.59 30.72
CA PHE A 480 44.75 9.30 30.45
C PHE A 480 44.36 9.22 28.96
N GLU A 481 45.32 9.41 28.06
CA GLU A 481 45.11 9.31 26.61
C GLU A 481 44.75 7.88 26.19
N ALA A 482 45.45 6.88 26.74
CA ALA A 482 45.15 5.48 26.47
C ALA A 482 43.72 5.12 26.94
N SER A 483 43.35 5.57 28.14
CA SER A 483 42.01 5.35 28.71
C SER A 483 40.91 5.92 27.81
N PHE A 484 41.12 7.12 27.27
CA PHE A 484 40.19 7.73 26.31
C PHE A 484 40.11 6.93 25.00
N ARG A 485 41.25 6.51 24.45
CA ARG A 485 41.30 5.71 23.21
C ARG A 485 40.57 4.37 23.36
N TYR A 486 40.81 3.65 24.45
CA TYR A 486 40.16 2.35 24.70
C TYR A 486 38.67 2.50 25.03
N LEU A 487 38.27 3.58 25.72
CA LEU A 487 36.86 3.95 25.91
C LEU A 487 36.15 4.13 24.57
N VAL A 488 36.69 4.94 23.66
CA VAL A 488 36.11 5.18 22.34
C VAL A 488 35.97 3.86 21.58
N ASN A 489 37.01 3.03 21.57
CA ASN A 489 36.98 1.75 20.87
C ASN A 489 35.93 0.80 21.43
N ALA A 490 35.77 0.74 22.75
CA ALA A 490 34.78 -0.11 23.40
C ALA A 490 33.34 0.38 23.16
N LEU A 491 33.09 1.70 23.14
CA LEU A 491 31.75 2.23 22.80
C LEU A 491 31.34 1.98 21.36
N VAL A 492 32.32 1.89 20.47
CA VAL A 492 32.15 1.58 19.04
C VAL A 492 32.13 0.06 18.78
N LEU A 493 32.43 -0.75 19.82
CA LEU A 493 32.54 -2.21 19.74
C LEU A 493 33.62 -2.69 18.77
N VAL A 494 34.70 -1.92 18.62
CA VAL A 494 35.88 -2.32 17.84
C VAL A 494 36.70 -3.30 18.67
N ASN A 495 36.91 -4.50 18.13
CA ASN A 495 37.82 -5.46 18.73
C ASN A 495 39.26 -4.92 18.63
N ASN A 496 39.94 -4.76 19.76
CA ASN A 496 41.36 -4.43 19.79
C ASN A 496 42.16 -5.67 20.13
N ASP A 497 43.03 -6.10 19.23
CA ASP A 497 43.97 -7.20 19.45
C ASP A 497 45.03 -6.89 20.53
N THR A 498 45.05 -5.65 21.03
CA THR A 498 45.97 -5.20 22.09
C THR A 498 45.35 -5.18 23.48
N LEU A 499 44.02 -5.24 23.61
CA LEU A 499 43.33 -5.12 24.90
C LEU A 499 42.67 -6.45 25.28
N HIS A 500 43.43 -7.30 25.98
CA HIS A 500 42.92 -8.58 26.46
C HIS A 500 42.60 -8.52 27.97
N PRO A 501 41.32 -8.63 28.36
CA PRO A 501 40.96 -8.71 29.77
C PRO A 501 41.46 -10.02 30.39
N ILE A 502 42.42 -9.92 31.31
CA ILE A 502 43.05 -11.07 31.99
C ILE A 502 42.13 -11.63 33.09
N THR A 503 41.39 -10.75 33.76
CA THR A 503 40.53 -11.11 34.90
C THR A 503 39.04 -11.14 34.51
N ARG A 504 38.22 -11.90 35.26
CA ARG A 504 36.76 -11.88 35.09
C ARG A 504 36.18 -10.48 35.30
N PHE A 505 36.74 -9.72 36.24
CA PHE A 505 36.35 -8.33 36.50
C PHE A 505 36.56 -7.43 35.28
N ALA A 506 37.73 -7.50 34.64
CA ALA A 506 38.04 -6.76 33.42
C ALA A 506 37.09 -7.12 32.26
N ASN A 507 36.75 -8.40 32.12
CA ASN A 507 35.75 -8.87 31.16
C ASN A 507 34.37 -8.25 31.44
N TYR A 508 33.90 -8.31 32.68
CA TYR A 508 32.62 -7.69 33.05
C TYR A 508 32.61 -6.19 32.80
N PHE A 509 33.71 -5.50 33.09
CA PHE A 509 33.83 -4.07 32.82
C PHE A 509 33.65 -3.74 31.34
N ILE A 510 34.38 -4.43 30.44
CA ILE A 510 34.20 -4.24 28.99
C ILE A 510 32.75 -4.55 28.57
N HIS A 511 32.16 -5.65 29.05
CA HIS A 511 30.78 -6.00 28.72
C HIS A 511 29.77 -4.94 29.21
N THR A 512 29.96 -4.40 30.42
CA THR A 512 29.09 -3.32 30.92
C THR A 512 29.23 -2.05 30.11
N LEU A 513 30.45 -1.69 29.68
CA LEU A 513 30.68 -0.52 28.84
C LEU A 513 30.04 -0.66 27.46
N ASN A 514 30.19 -1.84 26.84
CA ASN A 514 29.56 -2.20 25.58
C ASN A 514 28.03 -2.18 25.70
N PHE A 515 27.48 -2.74 26.79
CA PHE A 515 26.04 -2.75 27.06
C PHE A 515 25.49 -1.34 27.24
N LEU A 516 26.16 -0.48 28.00
CA LEU A 516 25.77 0.91 28.21
C LEU A 516 25.85 1.73 26.91
N GLY A 517 26.90 1.53 26.11
CA GLY A 517 27.06 2.15 24.79
C GLY A 517 25.95 1.76 23.82
N LEU A 518 25.67 0.45 23.70
CA LEU A 518 24.56 -0.06 22.90
C LEU A 518 23.20 0.44 23.40
N GLY A 519 22.99 0.48 24.71
CA GLY A 519 21.78 1.01 25.32
C GLY A 519 21.56 2.49 24.99
N LEU A 520 22.61 3.31 25.05
CA LEU A 520 22.56 4.72 24.69
C LEU A 520 22.26 4.90 23.19
N ALA A 521 22.97 4.17 22.31
CA ALA A 521 22.75 4.21 20.87
C ALA A 521 21.33 3.78 20.48
N GLY A 522 20.84 2.68 21.08
CA GLY A 522 19.47 2.19 20.90
C GLY A 522 18.42 3.19 21.38
N THR A 523 18.67 3.86 22.50
CA THR A 523 17.78 4.91 23.03
C THR A 523 17.75 6.13 22.11
N LEU A 524 18.90 6.56 21.57
CA LEU A 524 18.99 7.66 20.60
C LEU A 524 18.22 7.34 19.32
N LEU A 525 18.39 6.12 18.77
CA LEU A 525 17.63 5.66 17.61
C LEU A 525 16.13 5.63 17.91
N PHE A 526 15.73 5.04 19.03
CA PHE A 526 14.33 4.97 19.45
C PHE A 526 13.69 6.35 19.54
N LEU A 527 14.31 7.29 20.27
CA LEU A 527 13.81 8.65 20.44
C LEU A 527 13.81 9.43 19.13
N GLY A 528 14.81 9.25 18.27
CA GLY A 528 14.89 9.87 16.96
C GLY A 528 13.73 9.49 16.04
N ILE A 529 13.15 8.30 16.25
CA ILE A 529 12.09 7.72 15.43
C ILE A 529 10.69 7.97 16.04
N GLN A 530 10.56 8.45 17.29
CA GLN A 530 9.25 8.67 17.90
C GLN A 530 8.47 9.83 17.23
N PRO A 531 7.22 9.60 16.79
CA PRO A 531 6.37 10.66 16.26
C PRO A 531 5.99 11.67 17.35
N ALA A 532 5.67 12.89 16.93
CA ALA A 532 5.17 13.94 17.82
C ALA A 532 3.95 13.45 18.63
N ARG A 533 4.03 13.52 19.97
CA ARG A 533 2.87 13.22 20.81
C ARG A 533 1.96 14.44 20.83
N TYR A 534 0.89 14.39 20.04
CA TYR A 534 -0.24 15.30 20.24
C TYR A 534 -0.75 15.19 21.68
N ARG A 535 -0.83 16.34 22.35
CA ARG A 535 -1.43 16.51 23.67
C ARG A 535 -2.79 17.15 23.45
N ARG A 536 -3.84 16.60 24.09
CA ARG A 536 -5.18 17.17 24.10
C ARG A 536 -5.10 18.64 24.57
N ILE A 537 -5.52 19.58 23.73
CA ILE A 537 -5.44 21.03 24.04
C ILE A 537 -6.76 21.58 24.57
N SER A 538 -7.90 20.88 24.43
CA SER A 538 -9.20 21.50 24.71
C SER A 538 -9.29 22.02 26.15
N ARG A 539 -9.16 23.34 26.29
CA ARG A 539 -9.45 24.09 27.52
C ARG A 539 -10.95 24.30 27.59
N THR A 540 -11.48 24.49 28.79
CA THR A 540 -12.90 24.83 28.99
C THR A 540 -13.29 26.07 28.18
N GLU A 541 -12.39 27.07 28.11
CA GLU A 541 -12.51 28.29 27.30
C GLU A 541 -12.68 28.01 25.79
N ASP A 542 -11.92 27.06 25.22
CA ASP A 542 -12.02 26.72 23.79
C ASP A 542 -13.40 26.15 23.45
N ARG A 543 -14.00 25.41 24.40
CA ARG A 543 -15.33 24.82 24.22
C ARG A 543 -16.42 25.88 24.28
N GLU A 544 -16.30 26.88 25.15
CA GLU A 544 -17.23 28.01 25.21
C GLU A 544 -17.20 28.82 23.90
N ILE A 545 -16.01 29.12 23.38
CA ILE A 545 -15.85 29.79 22.07
C ILE A 545 -16.47 28.96 20.95
N ALA A 546 -16.19 27.65 20.90
CA ALA A 546 -16.75 26.78 19.87
C ALA A 546 -18.28 26.68 19.96
N LEU A 547 -18.86 26.66 21.17
CA LEU A 547 -20.31 26.69 21.37
C LEU A 547 -20.93 27.98 20.84
N ASP A 548 -20.34 29.14 21.15
CA ASP A 548 -20.80 30.44 20.64
C ASP A 548 -20.72 30.52 19.10
N LEU A 549 -19.59 30.10 18.52
CA LEU A 549 -19.41 30.05 17.07
C LEU A 549 -20.41 29.11 16.40
N THR A 550 -20.67 27.94 17.00
CA THR A 550 -21.66 26.99 16.47
C THR A 550 -23.07 27.58 16.54
N GLN A 551 -23.41 28.28 17.63
CA GLN A 551 -24.71 28.96 17.76
C GLN A 551 -24.93 30.04 16.71
N LYS A 552 -23.89 30.79 16.34
CA LYS A 552 -23.98 31.90 15.38
C LYS A 552 -23.84 31.45 13.92
N HIS A 553 -23.02 30.44 13.67
CA HIS A 553 -22.53 30.11 12.32
C HIS A 553 -22.63 28.63 11.94
N GLY A 554 -23.24 27.79 12.79
CA GLY A 554 -23.58 26.43 12.42
C GLY A 554 -24.50 26.40 11.19
N SER A 555 -24.34 25.39 10.36
CA SER A 555 -25.03 25.23 9.07
C SER A 555 -25.36 23.77 8.72
N THR A 556 -24.97 22.78 9.53
CA THR A 556 -25.20 21.35 9.25
C THR A 556 -25.82 20.61 10.43
N SER A 557 -26.47 19.48 10.15
CA SER A 557 -27.04 18.59 11.16
C SER A 557 -26.01 17.91 12.07
N LEU A 558 -24.72 17.92 11.71
CA LEU A 558 -23.64 17.37 12.51
C LEU A 558 -22.88 18.41 13.35
N ASP A 559 -23.18 19.70 13.18
CA ASP A 559 -22.55 20.78 13.96
C ASP A 559 -22.82 20.64 15.46
N TYR A 560 -23.96 20.07 15.85
CA TYR A 560 -24.25 19.70 17.23
C TYR A 560 -23.14 18.82 17.85
N PHE A 561 -22.61 17.86 17.09
CA PHE A 561 -21.57 16.95 17.57
C PHE A 561 -20.16 17.53 17.51
N LYS A 562 -19.95 18.68 16.86
CA LYS A 562 -18.64 19.33 16.77
C LYS A 562 -18.18 19.93 18.10
N THR A 563 -19.10 20.18 19.03
CA THR A 563 -18.80 20.67 20.39
C THR A 563 -19.00 19.60 21.47
N TYR A 564 -19.19 18.35 21.06
CA TYR A 564 -19.39 17.21 21.95
C TYR A 564 -18.13 16.89 22.77
N HIS A 565 -18.30 16.25 23.92
CA HIS A 565 -17.23 16.09 24.92
C HIS A 565 -16.06 15.20 24.47
N ASP A 566 -16.27 14.40 23.43
CA ASP A 566 -15.26 13.52 22.83
C ASP A 566 -14.35 14.23 21.83
N LYS A 567 -14.66 15.48 21.47
CA LYS A 567 -13.89 16.26 20.50
C LYS A 567 -12.67 16.93 21.10
N ASP A 568 -11.71 17.12 20.22
CA ASP A 568 -10.65 18.08 20.31
C ASP A 568 -10.99 19.25 19.38
N LEU A 569 -10.66 20.46 19.82
CA LEU A 569 -11.01 21.69 19.11
C LEU A 569 -9.73 22.41 18.72
N TYR A 570 -9.65 22.82 17.46
CA TYR A 570 -8.67 23.79 16.98
C TYR A 570 -9.39 25.11 16.73
N ILE A 571 -9.15 26.10 17.58
CA ILE A 571 -9.63 27.48 17.40
C ILE A 571 -8.60 28.25 16.57
N THR A 572 -9.05 28.97 15.55
CA THR A 572 -8.17 29.81 14.72
C THR A 572 -7.60 30.99 15.50
N ARG A 573 -6.50 31.57 15.03
CA ARG A 573 -5.82 32.68 15.75
C ARG A 573 -6.71 33.91 15.98
N ASN A 574 -7.61 34.20 15.05
CA ASN A 574 -8.60 35.29 15.16
C ASN A 574 -9.81 34.92 16.03
N LYS A 575 -9.92 33.67 16.51
CA LYS A 575 -11.07 33.14 17.28
C LYS A 575 -12.43 33.25 16.58
N GLU A 576 -12.45 33.35 15.25
CA GLU A 576 -13.69 33.46 14.46
C GLU A 576 -14.12 32.15 13.81
N SER A 577 -13.35 31.08 13.96
CA SER A 577 -13.63 29.79 13.35
C SER A 577 -13.00 28.65 14.16
N PHE A 578 -13.52 27.44 13.99
CA PHE A 578 -12.90 26.26 14.59
C PHE A 578 -13.03 24.99 13.75
N VAL A 579 -12.10 24.06 13.98
CA VAL A 579 -12.14 22.70 13.45
C VAL A 579 -12.33 21.72 14.60
N SER A 580 -13.36 20.89 14.50
CA SER A 580 -13.63 19.79 15.44
C SER A 580 -13.06 18.49 14.91
N PHE A 581 -12.22 17.83 15.70
CA PHE A 581 -11.59 16.56 15.33
C PHE A 581 -11.42 15.64 16.53
N ARG A 582 -11.03 14.40 16.29
CA ARG A 582 -10.56 13.48 17.34
C ARG A 582 -9.28 12.81 16.86
N LYS A 583 -8.28 12.71 17.74
CA LYS A 583 -7.05 12.00 17.42
C LYS A 583 -7.21 10.49 17.55
N VAL A 584 -6.81 9.76 16.52
CA VAL A 584 -6.66 8.30 16.54
C VAL A 584 -5.35 7.90 15.86
N GLY A 585 -4.41 7.35 16.63
CA GLY A 585 -3.06 7.06 16.14
C GLY A 585 -2.36 8.33 15.66
N ASP A 586 -1.91 8.34 14.41
CA ASP A 586 -1.25 9.49 13.77
C ASP A 586 -2.23 10.36 12.96
N TYR A 587 -3.55 10.19 13.16
CA TYR A 587 -4.59 10.88 12.41
C TYR A 587 -5.41 11.81 13.29
N ALA A 588 -5.64 13.03 12.81
CA ALA A 588 -6.74 13.91 13.20
C ALA A 588 -7.94 13.60 12.29
N VAL A 589 -8.97 12.96 12.86
CA VAL A 589 -10.21 12.68 12.14
C VAL A 589 -11.16 13.85 12.39
N VAL A 590 -11.39 14.66 11.35
CA VAL A 590 -12.24 15.84 11.36
C VAL A 590 -13.67 15.43 11.02
N LEU A 591 -14.65 15.98 11.74
CA LEU A 591 -16.06 15.81 11.40
C LEU A 591 -16.47 16.92 10.43
N GLU A 592 -16.81 16.54 9.19
CA GLU A 592 -17.15 17.43 8.08
C GLU A 592 -16.08 18.51 7.78
N GLY A 593 -16.49 19.78 7.67
CA GLY A 593 -15.63 20.95 7.55
C GLY A 593 -15.65 21.83 8.80
N PRO A 594 -14.85 22.92 8.83
CA PRO A 594 -14.86 23.87 9.94
C PRO A 594 -16.20 24.59 10.09
N VAL A 595 -16.45 25.12 11.29
CA VAL A 595 -17.47 26.15 11.51
C VAL A 595 -16.79 27.50 11.42
N CYS A 596 -17.27 28.37 10.53
CA CYS A 596 -16.63 29.66 10.21
C CYS A 596 -17.62 30.81 10.26
N SER A 597 -17.17 31.98 10.72
CA SER A 597 -17.93 33.24 10.66
C SER A 597 -18.32 33.67 9.24
N SER A 598 -17.49 33.31 8.25
CA SER A 598 -17.71 33.58 6.83
C SER A 598 -17.40 32.35 5.96
N PRO A 599 -18.22 32.05 4.93
CA PRO A 599 -17.92 30.99 3.96
C PRO A 599 -16.57 31.14 3.25
N ASP A 600 -16.12 32.37 3.02
CA ASP A 600 -14.84 32.65 2.35
C ASP A 600 -13.63 32.22 3.18
N ALA A 601 -13.78 32.15 4.50
CA ALA A 601 -12.72 31.75 5.42
C ALA A 601 -12.48 30.22 5.43
N VAL A 602 -13.42 29.40 4.95
CA VAL A 602 -13.33 27.93 5.04
C VAL A 602 -12.00 27.40 4.49
N LYS A 603 -11.52 27.95 3.36
CA LYS A 603 -10.26 27.53 2.76
C LYS A 603 -9.05 27.85 3.64
N SER A 604 -8.95 29.09 4.13
CA SER A 604 -7.82 29.53 4.95
C SER A 604 -7.77 28.80 6.29
N VAL A 605 -8.94 28.52 6.89
CA VAL A 605 -9.06 27.74 8.13
C VAL A 605 -8.58 26.30 7.94
N ILE A 606 -8.97 25.66 6.83
CA ILE A 606 -8.47 24.31 6.50
C ILE A 606 -6.96 24.34 6.28
N GLU A 607 -6.42 25.32 5.56
CA GLU A 607 -4.96 25.47 5.37
C GLU A 607 -4.21 25.67 6.69
N GLU A 608 -4.74 26.52 7.58
CA GLU A 608 -4.20 26.75 8.91
C GLU A 608 -4.20 25.46 9.75
N PHE A 609 -5.31 24.72 9.75
CA PHE A 609 -5.44 23.45 10.47
C PHE A 609 -4.56 22.34 9.91
N GLU A 610 -4.39 22.26 8.59
CA GLU A 610 -3.47 21.33 7.93
C GLU A 610 -2.02 21.62 8.34
N ASN A 611 -1.64 22.89 8.41
CA ASN A 611 -0.33 23.29 8.91
C ASN A 611 -0.15 22.92 10.38
N TYR A 612 -1.15 23.18 11.22
CA TYR A 612 -1.17 22.76 12.62
C TYR A 612 -0.98 21.24 12.76
N CYS A 613 -1.70 20.44 11.98
CA CYS A 613 -1.56 18.98 11.97
C CYS A 613 -0.15 18.56 11.54
N ALA A 614 0.38 19.14 10.47
CA ALA A 614 1.72 18.83 9.97
C ALA A 614 2.82 19.17 10.99
N GLU A 615 2.68 20.27 11.75
CA GLU A 615 3.59 20.64 12.83
C GLU A 615 3.54 19.68 14.02
N ASN A 616 2.37 19.12 14.30
CA ASN A 616 2.13 18.17 15.38
C ASN A 616 2.24 16.70 14.95
N GLY A 617 2.77 16.42 13.75
CA GLY A 617 2.96 15.06 13.26
C GLY A 617 1.67 14.28 13.04
N LEU A 618 0.56 14.99 12.75
CA LEU A 618 -0.74 14.40 12.44
C LEU A 618 -1.02 14.45 10.94
N LYS A 619 -1.66 13.39 10.46
CA LYS A 619 -2.34 13.36 9.16
C LYS A 619 -3.81 13.73 9.36
N THR A 620 -4.48 14.21 8.32
CA THR A 620 -5.90 14.54 8.40
C THR A 620 -6.76 13.55 7.62
N LEU A 621 -7.92 13.23 8.18
CA LEU A 621 -9.03 12.56 7.50
C LEU A 621 -10.29 13.37 7.79
N TYR A 622 -10.96 13.88 6.76
CA TYR A 622 -12.23 14.58 6.95
C TYR A 622 -13.37 13.63 6.62
N TYR A 623 -14.21 13.36 7.60
CA TYR A 623 -15.26 12.36 7.56
C TYR A 623 -16.63 13.01 7.31
N ARG A 624 -17.42 12.42 6.41
CA ARG A 624 -18.75 12.91 5.99
C ARG A 624 -18.73 14.31 5.36
N VAL A 625 -17.69 14.62 4.60
CA VAL A 625 -17.60 15.87 3.84
C VAL A 625 -18.67 15.90 2.75
N ASP A 626 -19.34 17.04 2.63
CA ASP A 626 -20.33 17.29 1.58
C ASP A 626 -19.70 17.45 0.19
N ALA A 627 -20.45 17.09 -0.86
CA ALA A 627 -20.02 17.25 -2.25
C ALA A 627 -19.57 18.69 -2.59
N SER A 628 -20.22 19.70 -1.99
CA SER A 628 -19.92 21.13 -2.20
C SER A 628 -18.49 21.53 -1.84
N LEU A 629 -17.88 20.87 -0.84
CA LEU A 629 -16.51 21.18 -0.38
C LEU A 629 -15.42 20.45 -1.17
N LEU A 630 -15.77 19.53 -2.08
CA LEU A 630 -14.79 18.72 -2.80
C LEU A 630 -13.88 19.54 -3.72
N SER A 631 -14.41 20.57 -4.37
CA SER A 631 -13.65 21.47 -5.24
C SER A 631 -12.56 22.19 -4.45
N LEU A 632 -12.89 22.66 -3.24
CA LEU A 632 -11.97 23.29 -2.30
C LEU A 632 -10.89 22.31 -1.87
N PHE A 633 -11.25 21.12 -1.40
CA PHE A 633 -10.26 20.10 -1.01
C PHE A 633 -9.35 19.67 -2.17
N LYS A 634 -9.88 19.61 -3.39
CA LYS A 634 -9.09 19.34 -4.59
C LYS A 634 -8.07 20.45 -4.85
N SER A 635 -8.41 21.71 -4.60
CA SER A 635 -7.45 22.84 -4.69
C SER A 635 -6.31 22.71 -3.68
N LEU A 636 -6.59 22.10 -2.52
CA LEU A 636 -5.62 21.76 -1.47
C LEU A 636 -4.86 20.44 -1.73
N LYS A 637 -4.99 19.88 -2.94
CA LYS A 637 -4.36 18.61 -3.36
C LYS A 637 -4.77 17.40 -2.51
N LYS A 638 -5.93 17.47 -1.86
CA LYS A 638 -6.56 16.32 -1.19
C LYS A 638 -7.32 15.48 -2.20
N LYS A 639 -7.51 14.21 -1.84
CA LYS A 639 -8.32 13.24 -2.57
C LYS A 639 -9.58 12.96 -1.78
N SER A 640 -10.63 12.51 -2.46
CA SER A 640 -11.87 12.08 -1.82
C SER A 640 -12.25 10.68 -2.27
N ILE A 641 -13.04 10.01 -1.44
CA ILE A 641 -13.69 8.75 -1.74
C ILE A 641 -15.14 8.83 -1.25
N PHE A 642 -16.09 8.40 -2.07
CA PHE A 642 -17.49 8.34 -1.68
C PHE A 642 -17.70 7.32 -0.56
N ILE A 643 -18.47 7.69 0.48
CA ILE A 643 -18.70 6.83 1.66
C ILE A 643 -20.18 6.57 1.96
N GLY A 644 -21.12 7.18 1.24
CA GLY A 644 -22.55 6.97 1.41
C GLY A 644 -23.36 8.23 1.14
N GLN A 645 -24.64 8.18 1.48
CA GLN A 645 -25.56 9.31 1.31
C GLN A 645 -26.36 9.58 2.58
N GLU A 646 -26.71 10.82 2.83
CA GLU A 646 -27.70 11.21 3.84
C GLU A 646 -29.06 11.32 3.21
N GLY A 647 -30.07 10.75 3.85
CA GLY A 647 -31.46 10.80 3.38
C GLY A 647 -32.16 12.02 3.96
N ILE A 648 -32.79 12.82 3.10
CA ILE A 648 -33.56 14.01 3.50
C ILE A 648 -35.03 13.75 3.18
N VAL A 649 -35.90 13.93 4.17
CA VAL A 649 -37.36 13.89 4.02
C VAL A 649 -37.85 15.30 3.77
N ASP A 650 -38.75 15.47 2.80
CA ASP A 650 -39.59 16.66 2.72
C ASP A 650 -40.81 16.45 3.63
N VAL A 651 -40.81 17.14 4.77
CA VAL A 651 -41.79 16.96 5.84
C VAL A 651 -43.17 17.46 5.42
N GLN A 652 -43.22 18.50 4.58
CA GLN A 652 -44.46 19.17 4.20
C GLN A 652 -45.24 18.34 3.17
N THR A 653 -44.52 17.74 2.22
CA THR A 653 -45.12 16.88 1.19
C THR A 653 -45.31 15.42 1.62
N PHE A 654 -44.71 15.01 2.75
CA PHE A 654 -44.87 13.65 3.26
C PHE A 654 -46.34 13.32 3.57
N SER A 655 -46.81 12.22 2.98
CA SER A 655 -48.15 11.66 3.22
C SER A 655 -48.09 10.13 3.28
N LEU A 656 -48.97 9.55 4.10
CA LEU A 656 -49.21 8.10 4.19
C LEU A 656 -50.28 7.61 3.20
N GLU A 657 -50.83 8.53 2.40
CA GLU A 657 -51.78 8.23 1.34
C GLU A 657 -51.08 7.62 0.12
N GLY A 658 -51.85 6.93 -0.74
CA GLY A 658 -51.32 6.24 -1.91
C GLY A 658 -50.96 4.76 -1.69
N GLY A 659 -50.70 4.07 -2.81
CA GLY A 659 -50.47 2.63 -2.86
C GLY A 659 -49.12 2.20 -2.30
N GLU A 660 -48.06 2.97 -2.56
CA GLU A 660 -46.70 2.66 -2.11
C GLU A 660 -46.55 2.63 -0.59
N LYS A 661 -47.30 3.49 0.13
CA LYS A 661 -47.28 3.57 1.60
C LYS A 661 -48.26 2.63 2.29
N LYS A 662 -49.05 1.83 1.55
CA LYS A 662 -50.07 0.91 2.10
C LYS A 662 -49.49 -0.05 3.15
N SER A 663 -48.30 -0.59 2.91
CA SER A 663 -47.63 -1.52 3.84
C SER A 663 -47.25 -0.86 5.16
N THR A 664 -46.81 0.40 5.11
CA THR A 664 -46.48 1.19 6.32
C THR A 664 -47.75 1.58 7.05
N ARG A 665 -48.75 2.14 6.35
CA ARG A 665 -50.06 2.52 6.92
C ARG A 665 -50.76 1.35 7.61
N ASN A 666 -50.84 0.19 6.96
CA ASN A 666 -51.47 -0.99 7.55
C ASN A 666 -50.76 -1.46 8.82
N ALA A 667 -49.44 -1.31 8.88
CA ALA A 667 -48.68 -1.67 10.06
C ALA A 667 -48.88 -0.70 11.21
N LEU A 668 -48.93 0.60 10.93
CA LEU A 668 -49.26 1.63 11.93
C LEU A 668 -50.66 1.39 12.49
N ASN A 669 -51.65 1.15 11.63
CA ASN A 669 -53.02 0.84 12.07
C ASN A 669 -53.06 -0.43 12.96
N LYS A 670 -52.27 -1.45 12.63
CA LYS A 670 -52.16 -2.67 13.44
C LYS A 670 -51.57 -2.40 14.82
N LEU A 671 -50.54 -1.54 14.92
CA LEU A 671 -49.96 -1.14 16.19
C LEU A 671 -50.96 -0.35 17.04
N GLN A 672 -51.68 0.59 16.42
CA GLN A 672 -52.72 1.36 17.11
C GLN A 672 -53.88 0.49 17.60
N LEU A 673 -54.34 -0.48 16.80
CA LEU A 673 -55.36 -1.46 17.20
C LEU A 673 -54.88 -2.38 18.34
N ALA A 674 -53.58 -2.64 18.43
CA ALA A 674 -52.96 -3.38 19.52
C ALA A 674 -52.71 -2.51 20.77
N GLY A 675 -53.14 -1.24 20.77
CA GLY A 675 -53.06 -0.33 21.91
C GLY A 675 -51.70 0.34 22.13
N TYR A 676 -50.77 0.23 21.17
CA TYR A 676 -49.52 1.00 21.23
C TYR A 676 -49.79 2.49 20.95
N THR A 677 -49.29 3.36 21.83
CA THR A 677 -49.47 4.81 21.71
C THR A 677 -48.14 5.52 21.53
N CYS A 678 -48.09 6.46 20.58
CA CYS A 678 -46.94 7.34 20.43
C CYS A 678 -47.15 8.62 21.24
N ARG A 679 -46.12 9.06 21.94
CA ARG A 679 -46.14 10.26 22.79
C ARG A 679 -44.90 11.10 22.53
N VAL A 680 -45.01 12.39 22.83
CA VAL A 680 -43.91 13.36 22.77
C VAL A 680 -43.73 13.94 24.17
N ALA A 681 -42.50 13.91 24.69
CA ALA A 681 -42.12 14.57 25.92
C ALA A 681 -41.30 15.81 25.60
N GLU A 682 -41.82 16.97 25.97
CA GLU A 682 -41.10 18.25 25.89
C GLU A 682 -40.15 18.40 27.11
N PRO A 683 -39.02 19.10 26.97
CA PRO A 683 -38.09 19.33 28.08
C PRO A 683 -38.67 20.31 29.13
N PRO A 684 -38.36 20.16 30.43
CA PRO A 684 -37.51 19.12 31.00
C PRO A 684 -38.25 17.77 31.14
N VAL A 685 -37.64 16.70 30.65
CA VAL A 685 -38.21 15.35 30.71
C VAL A 685 -38.15 14.82 32.15
N LYS A 686 -39.27 14.27 32.64
CA LYS A 686 -39.39 13.72 33.99
C LYS A 686 -38.44 12.53 34.22
N ASP A 687 -37.90 12.42 35.44
CA ASP A 687 -36.98 11.35 35.85
C ASP A 687 -37.53 9.94 35.63
N GLY A 688 -38.82 9.72 35.93
CA GLY A 688 -39.46 8.42 35.72
C GLY A 688 -39.43 7.98 34.26
N LEU A 689 -39.63 8.90 33.32
CA LEU A 689 -39.54 8.58 31.88
C LEU A 689 -38.09 8.32 31.47
N ILE A 690 -37.13 9.12 31.95
CA ILE A 690 -35.70 8.89 31.69
C ILE A 690 -35.25 7.49 32.14
N GLN A 691 -35.75 7.00 33.28
CA GLN A 691 -35.48 5.63 33.75
C GLN A 691 -36.08 4.57 32.81
N LYS A 692 -37.34 4.74 32.37
CA LYS A 692 -37.95 3.83 31.38
C LYS A 692 -37.13 3.79 30.08
N LEU A 693 -36.72 4.97 29.57
CA LEU A 693 -35.91 5.10 28.36
C LEU A 693 -34.51 4.47 28.52
N LYS A 694 -33.91 4.55 29.72
CA LYS A 694 -32.63 3.92 30.04
C LYS A 694 -32.73 2.40 29.91
N ALA A 695 -33.81 1.81 30.43
CA ALA A 695 -34.05 0.37 30.30
C ALA A 695 -34.13 -0.06 28.82
N VAL A 696 -34.86 0.69 27.98
CA VAL A 696 -34.92 0.43 26.52
C VAL A 696 -33.53 0.54 25.89
N SER A 697 -32.77 1.55 26.28
CA SER A 697 -31.42 1.79 25.79
C SER A 697 -30.46 0.65 26.12
N ASP A 698 -30.48 0.18 27.36
CA ASP A 698 -29.59 -0.88 27.85
C ASP A 698 -29.91 -2.21 27.16
N GLU A 699 -31.19 -2.56 27.07
CA GLU A 699 -31.64 -3.74 26.34
C GLU A 699 -31.26 -3.69 24.86
N TRP A 700 -31.37 -2.53 24.22
CA TRP A 700 -30.98 -2.35 22.82
C TRP A 700 -29.49 -2.61 22.59
N ILE A 701 -28.63 -2.02 23.42
CA ILE A 701 -27.17 -2.19 23.34
C ILE A 701 -26.80 -3.67 23.52
N ASP A 702 -27.35 -4.32 24.55
CA ASP A 702 -27.10 -5.73 24.85
C ASP A 702 -27.57 -6.64 23.72
N SER A 703 -28.78 -6.40 23.18
CA SER A 703 -29.36 -7.22 22.11
C SER A 703 -28.57 -7.12 20.79
N MET A 704 -27.96 -5.97 20.52
CA MET A 704 -27.17 -5.72 19.31
C MET A 704 -25.70 -6.13 19.48
N GLY A 705 -25.25 -6.41 20.71
CA GLY A 705 -23.85 -6.75 21.01
C GLY A 705 -22.88 -5.64 20.64
N ILE A 706 -23.32 -4.37 20.74
CA ILE A 706 -22.53 -3.18 20.42
C ILE A 706 -22.15 -2.43 21.71
N ASN A 707 -21.16 -1.54 21.62
CA ASN A 707 -20.88 -0.56 22.67
C ASN A 707 -21.37 0.81 22.22
N GLU A 708 -21.53 1.74 23.17
CA GLU A 708 -21.79 3.14 22.84
C GLU A 708 -20.69 3.71 21.95
N THR A 709 -21.11 4.39 20.88
CA THR A 709 -20.21 5.06 19.95
C THR A 709 -20.52 6.55 19.87
N SER A 710 -19.48 7.39 19.95
CA SER A 710 -19.56 8.84 19.83
C SER A 710 -19.05 9.31 18.45
N PHE A 711 -18.54 10.54 18.36
CA PHE A 711 -17.97 11.20 17.18
C PHE A 711 -18.98 11.85 16.25
N SER A 712 -19.75 11.09 15.48
CA SER A 712 -20.77 11.65 14.57
C SER A 712 -22.21 11.40 15.04
N GLN A 713 -22.35 11.03 16.30
CA GLN A 713 -23.59 10.69 17.00
C GLN A 713 -23.35 10.83 18.51
N GLY A 714 -24.43 10.92 19.27
CA GLY A 714 -24.39 11.02 20.73
C GLY A 714 -24.36 9.65 21.41
N VAL A 715 -24.21 9.71 22.73
CA VAL A 715 -24.25 8.54 23.62
C VAL A 715 -25.32 8.76 24.67
N TRP A 716 -25.72 7.70 25.38
CA TRP A 716 -26.64 7.87 26.50
C TRP A 716 -26.09 8.84 27.55
N ASN A 717 -26.71 10.01 27.68
CA ASN A 717 -26.47 10.97 28.76
C ASN A 717 -27.81 11.48 29.31
N SER A 718 -28.17 11.03 30.51
CA SER A 718 -29.43 11.39 31.15
C SER A 718 -29.60 12.90 31.35
N ALA A 719 -28.52 13.66 31.60
CA ALA A 719 -28.60 15.09 31.78
C ALA A 719 -28.90 15.83 30.45
N GLU A 720 -28.33 15.35 29.35
CA GLU A 720 -28.59 15.88 27.99
C GLU A 720 -30.02 15.52 27.54
N LEU A 721 -30.41 14.25 27.66
CA LEU A 721 -31.73 13.77 27.24
C LEU A 721 -32.88 14.45 28.00
N LYS A 722 -32.66 14.83 29.27
CA LYS A 722 -33.64 15.62 30.04
C LYS A 722 -33.96 16.98 29.40
N GLN A 723 -33.03 17.55 28.65
CA GLN A 723 -33.16 18.88 28.04
C GLN A 723 -33.52 18.79 26.54
N GLN A 724 -33.92 17.61 26.07
CA GLN A 724 -34.26 17.36 24.68
C GLN A 724 -35.72 16.91 24.55
N VAL A 725 -36.28 17.09 23.36
CA VAL A 725 -37.59 16.53 23.02
C VAL A 725 -37.42 15.05 22.73
N ILE A 726 -38.30 14.22 23.31
CA ILE A 726 -38.26 12.78 23.13
C ILE A 726 -39.58 12.30 22.54
N VAL A 727 -39.52 11.64 21.39
CA VAL A 727 -40.64 10.90 20.81
C VAL A 727 -40.50 9.44 21.24
N TYR A 728 -41.55 8.86 21.81
CA TYR A 728 -41.50 7.48 22.34
C TYR A 728 -42.83 6.76 22.15
N ILE A 729 -42.77 5.43 22.19
CA ILE A 729 -43.93 4.55 22.03
C ILE A 729 -44.09 3.72 23.30
N GLU A 730 -45.30 3.71 23.86
CA GLU A 730 -45.72 2.88 24.99
C GLU A 730 -46.69 1.79 24.53
N ASP A 731 -46.66 0.65 25.21
CA ASP A 731 -47.67 -0.40 25.10
C ASP A 731 -48.91 -0.10 26.00
N PRO A 732 -49.97 -0.94 25.97
CA PRO A 732 -51.16 -0.74 26.80
C PRO A 732 -50.89 -0.70 28.31
N GLU A 733 -49.79 -1.30 28.77
CA GLU A 733 -49.34 -1.32 30.16
C GLU A 733 -48.42 -0.13 30.53
N GLU A 734 -48.32 0.89 29.67
CA GLU A 734 -47.45 2.08 29.83
C GLU A 734 -45.94 1.75 29.89
N LYS A 735 -45.51 0.60 29.38
CA LYS A 735 -44.09 0.28 29.21
C LYS A 735 -43.60 0.90 27.90
N VAL A 736 -42.50 1.64 27.98
CA VAL A 736 -41.85 2.22 26.79
C VAL A 736 -41.14 1.11 26.02
N VAL A 737 -41.45 0.98 24.73
CA VAL A 737 -40.88 -0.06 23.84
C VAL A 737 -39.96 0.50 22.77
N ALA A 738 -40.04 1.79 22.47
CA ALA A 738 -39.14 2.47 21.53
C ALA A 738 -39.07 3.98 21.80
N PHE A 739 -37.95 4.61 21.45
CA PHE A 739 -37.82 6.06 21.53
C PHE A 739 -36.79 6.62 20.54
N ALA A 740 -36.94 7.91 20.26
CA ALA A 740 -35.93 8.74 19.61
C ALA A 740 -35.87 10.14 20.24
N ASN A 741 -34.67 10.70 20.38
CA ASN A 741 -34.48 12.08 20.84
C ASN A 741 -34.20 13.01 19.66
N ILE A 742 -34.78 14.20 19.73
CA ILE A 742 -34.57 15.28 18.78
C ILE A 742 -33.46 16.17 19.31
N ILE A 743 -32.47 16.45 18.46
CA ILE A 743 -31.36 17.33 18.78
C ILE A 743 -31.48 18.63 17.99
N LYS A 744 -30.73 19.66 18.41
CA LYS A 744 -30.68 20.91 17.67
C LYS A 744 -29.99 20.68 16.33
N ASP A 745 -30.69 21.02 15.24
CA ASP A 745 -30.11 21.15 13.92
C ASP A 745 -29.63 22.60 13.72
N TYR A 746 -28.52 22.77 13.00
CA TYR A 746 -27.99 24.08 12.63
C TYR A 746 -28.18 24.38 11.15
N ALA A 747 -28.63 23.41 10.34
CA ALA A 747 -29.08 23.68 8.98
C ALA A 747 -30.43 24.44 9.00
N ALA A 748 -30.57 25.41 8.11
CA ALA A 748 -31.80 26.21 8.02
C ALA A 748 -33.00 25.34 7.59
N GLU A 749 -34.12 25.46 8.32
CA GLU A 749 -35.38 24.75 8.03
C GLU A 749 -35.26 23.22 7.98
N GLU A 750 -34.22 22.65 8.60
CA GLU A 750 -33.97 21.21 8.73
C GLU A 750 -34.07 20.80 10.21
N GLY A 751 -34.65 19.63 10.48
CA GLY A 751 -34.64 18.98 11.79
C GLY A 751 -33.87 17.66 11.72
N THR A 752 -33.38 17.19 12.86
CA THR A 752 -32.68 15.91 12.96
C THR A 752 -32.93 15.21 14.29
N TYR A 753 -32.53 13.95 14.38
CA TYR A 753 -32.59 13.12 15.58
C TYR A 753 -31.25 12.39 15.76
N ASP A 754 -31.02 11.84 16.95
CA ASP A 754 -29.76 11.16 17.27
C ASP A 754 -29.94 9.69 17.64
N LEU A 755 -30.33 9.40 18.89
CA LEU A 755 -30.59 8.05 19.35
C LEU A 755 -31.94 7.60 18.81
N ILE A 756 -31.97 6.37 18.28
CA ILE A 756 -33.19 5.65 17.96
C ILE A 756 -33.04 4.22 18.45
N ARG A 757 -33.83 3.82 19.44
CA ARG A 757 -33.67 2.53 20.16
C ARG A 757 -35.04 1.89 20.40
N LYS A 758 -35.06 0.56 20.53
CA LYS A 758 -36.27 -0.22 20.82
C LYS A 758 -35.95 -1.44 21.69
N THR A 759 -36.95 -2.00 22.35
CA THR A 759 -36.81 -3.25 23.09
C THR A 759 -36.84 -4.46 22.14
N LYS A 760 -36.39 -5.62 22.60
CA LYS A 760 -36.37 -6.86 21.81
C LYS A 760 -37.78 -7.36 21.53
N ASP A 761 -38.69 -7.19 22.48
CA ASP A 761 -40.11 -7.53 22.39
C ASP A 761 -40.94 -6.49 21.62
N ALA A 762 -40.34 -5.38 21.19
CA ALA A 762 -41.06 -4.35 20.47
C ALA A 762 -41.64 -4.90 19.15
N PRO A 763 -42.91 -4.59 18.84
CA PRO A 763 -43.62 -5.20 17.72
C PRO A 763 -42.98 -4.85 16.37
N SER A 764 -43.25 -5.69 15.37
CA SER A 764 -42.77 -5.45 14.00
C SER A 764 -43.20 -4.07 13.52
N LYS A 765 -42.27 -3.33 12.91
CA LYS A 765 -42.46 -1.96 12.37
C LYS A 765 -42.70 -0.86 13.42
N VAL A 766 -42.38 -1.09 14.70
CA VAL A 766 -42.40 -0.03 15.73
C VAL A 766 -41.53 1.19 15.35
N LEU A 767 -40.37 0.96 14.71
CA LEU A 767 -39.49 2.04 14.26
C LEU A 767 -40.11 2.83 13.09
N ASP A 768 -40.92 2.18 12.24
CA ASP A 768 -41.64 2.88 11.19
C ASP A 768 -42.70 3.82 11.80
N ALA A 769 -43.40 3.37 12.84
CA ALA A 769 -44.35 4.21 13.58
C ALA A 769 -43.65 5.39 14.28
N LEU A 770 -42.50 5.13 14.91
CA LEU A 770 -41.70 6.16 15.56
C LEU A 770 -41.23 7.23 14.55
N MET A 771 -40.74 6.80 13.38
CA MET A 771 -40.30 7.71 12.31
C MET A 771 -41.44 8.58 11.77
N VAL A 772 -42.63 7.99 11.55
CA VAL A 772 -43.81 8.74 11.11
C VAL A 772 -44.22 9.80 12.13
N ASN A 773 -44.21 9.47 13.42
CA ASN A 773 -44.54 10.43 14.48
C ASN A 773 -43.49 11.53 14.60
N LEU A 774 -42.22 11.20 14.36
CA LEU A 774 -41.15 12.19 14.31
C LEU A 774 -41.30 13.16 13.13
N ILE A 775 -41.68 12.65 11.94
CA ILE A 775 -42.05 13.49 10.78
C ILE A 775 -43.26 14.37 11.12
N GLN A 776 -44.29 13.81 11.76
CA GLN A 776 -45.49 14.56 12.17
C GLN A 776 -45.16 15.67 13.15
N TYR A 777 -44.32 15.41 14.16
CA TYR A 777 -43.84 16.42 15.09
C TYR A 777 -43.14 17.58 14.36
N PHE A 778 -42.24 17.28 13.43
CA PHE A 778 -41.56 18.33 12.64
C PHE A 778 -42.53 19.09 11.74
N LYS A 779 -43.58 18.43 11.23
CA LYS A 779 -44.63 19.06 10.44
C LYS A 779 -45.43 20.07 11.27
N GLU A 780 -45.77 19.71 12.51
CA GLU A 780 -46.45 20.59 13.48
C GLU A 780 -45.60 21.78 13.91
N LYS A 781 -44.26 21.62 13.95
CA LYS A 781 -43.32 22.72 14.20
C LYS A 781 -42.94 23.50 12.92
N GLU A 782 -43.65 23.28 11.82
CA GLU A 782 -43.45 23.96 10.52
C GLU A 782 -42.03 23.82 9.93
N ILE A 783 -41.30 22.77 10.30
CA ILE A 783 -39.99 22.45 9.74
C ILE A 783 -40.18 21.82 8.35
N LYS A 784 -39.36 22.23 7.39
CA LYS A 784 -39.50 21.78 5.98
C LYS A 784 -38.82 20.45 5.71
N HIS A 785 -37.65 20.23 6.28
CA HIS A 785 -36.83 19.06 6.00
C HIS A 785 -36.49 18.28 7.26
N LEU A 786 -36.34 16.96 7.13
CA LEU A 786 -35.82 16.10 8.19
C LEU A 786 -34.63 15.31 7.66
N ASN A 787 -33.48 15.44 8.32
CA ASN A 787 -32.28 14.67 8.03
C ASN A 787 -32.33 13.32 8.76
N LEU A 788 -32.30 12.23 8.00
CA LEU A 788 -32.32 10.87 8.53
C LEU A 788 -30.91 10.36 8.90
N GLY A 789 -29.87 11.15 8.63
CA GLY A 789 -28.47 10.78 8.78
C GLY A 789 -27.97 9.81 7.71
N LEU A 790 -26.71 9.37 7.84
CA LEU A 790 -25.98 8.63 6.82
C LEU A 790 -26.52 7.20 6.59
N ALA A 791 -26.59 6.78 5.33
CA ALA A 791 -26.70 5.41 4.87
C ALA A 791 -25.34 5.00 4.27
N PRO A 792 -24.45 4.34 5.05
CA PRO A 792 -23.06 4.10 4.64
C PRO A 792 -22.97 3.22 3.41
N LEU A 793 -22.00 3.51 2.54
CA LEU A 793 -21.65 2.79 1.30
C LEU A 793 -22.79 2.66 0.26
N SER A 794 -23.99 3.14 0.58
CA SER A 794 -25.16 3.15 -0.31
C SER A 794 -25.13 4.32 -1.29
N GLY A 795 -25.88 4.22 -2.39
CA GLY A 795 -25.98 5.29 -3.40
C GLY A 795 -24.89 5.29 -4.49
N MET A 796 -23.84 4.48 -4.33
CA MET A 796 -22.82 4.36 -5.37
C MET A 796 -23.30 3.43 -6.49
N GLU A 797 -23.62 3.95 -7.67
CA GLU A 797 -23.98 3.11 -8.83
C GLU A 797 -22.74 2.45 -9.45
N ARG A 798 -21.71 3.25 -9.75
CA ARG A 798 -20.44 2.80 -10.33
C ARG A 798 -19.27 3.53 -9.68
N GLY A 799 -18.31 2.78 -9.14
CA GLY A 799 -17.08 3.36 -8.59
C GLY A 799 -16.24 4.06 -9.66
N SER A 800 -15.89 5.33 -9.41
CA SER A 800 -15.13 6.17 -10.34
C SER A 800 -13.66 5.72 -10.44
N ASN A 801 -13.13 5.17 -9.35
CA ASN A 801 -11.75 4.72 -9.20
C ASN A 801 -11.68 3.30 -8.59
N LEU A 802 -10.47 2.74 -8.50
CA LEU A 802 -10.28 1.38 -7.98
C LEU A 802 -10.77 1.22 -6.53
N PRO A 803 -10.41 2.09 -5.56
CA PRO A 803 -10.96 2.02 -4.20
C PRO A 803 -12.49 1.97 -4.14
N GLU A 804 -13.18 2.86 -4.87
CA GLU A 804 -14.64 2.88 -4.89
C GLU A 804 -15.24 1.63 -5.53
N ARG A 805 -14.64 1.12 -6.62
CA ARG A 805 -15.08 -0.14 -7.22
C ARG A 805 -14.94 -1.31 -6.25
N THR A 806 -13.86 -1.32 -5.46
CA THR A 806 -13.66 -2.32 -4.39
C THR A 806 -14.70 -2.17 -3.29
N LEU A 807 -15.02 -0.95 -2.86
CA LEU A 807 -16.06 -0.70 -1.87
C LEU A 807 -17.45 -1.12 -2.38
N LYS A 808 -17.80 -0.79 -3.63
CA LYS A 808 -19.06 -1.23 -4.24
C LYS A 808 -19.15 -2.75 -4.31
N PHE A 809 -18.08 -3.41 -4.77
CA PHE A 809 -18.02 -4.86 -4.82
C PHE A 809 -18.21 -5.48 -3.43
N ALA A 810 -17.52 -4.94 -2.41
CA ALA A 810 -17.67 -5.40 -1.05
C ALA A 810 -19.11 -5.21 -0.56
N TYR A 811 -19.69 -4.01 -0.74
CA TYR A 811 -21.07 -3.70 -0.37
C TYR A 811 -22.07 -4.68 -0.99
N ASP A 812 -21.94 -4.99 -2.29
CA ASP A 812 -22.86 -5.89 -2.97
C ASP A 812 -22.71 -7.34 -2.52
N ASN A 813 -21.48 -7.82 -2.33
CA ASN A 813 -21.19 -9.26 -2.23
C ASN A 813 -20.92 -9.76 -0.81
N PHE A 814 -20.54 -8.89 0.14
CA PHE A 814 -20.13 -9.33 1.49
C PHE A 814 -21.27 -9.22 2.48
N LYS A 815 -21.74 -10.38 3.00
CA LYS A 815 -22.83 -10.46 3.98
C LYS A 815 -22.62 -9.62 5.24
N GLN A 816 -21.37 -9.43 5.65
CA GLN A 816 -21.01 -8.60 6.81
C GLN A 816 -21.47 -7.15 6.66
N LEU A 817 -21.68 -6.67 5.43
CA LEU A 817 -22.13 -5.32 5.11
C LEU A 817 -23.65 -5.22 4.86
N ASP A 818 -24.41 -6.31 5.00
CA ASP A 818 -25.85 -6.31 4.74
C ASP A 818 -26.63 -5.42 5.73
N HIS A 819 -26.09 -5.16 6.92
CA HIS A 819 -26.67 -4.20 7.86
C HIS A 819 -26.75 -2.77 7.28
N PHE A 820 -25.79 -2.37 6.43
CA PHE A 820 -25.85 -1.09 5.73
C PHE A 820 -26.95 -1.05 4.67
N LYS A 821 -27.20 -2.17 3.98
CA LYS A 821 -28.33 -2.31 3.03
C LYS A 821 -29.67 -2.19 3.75
N GLY A 822 -29.80 -2.85 4.91
CA GLY A 822 -30.99 -2.75 5.75
C GLY A 822 -31.27 -1.31 6.20
N LEU A 823 -30.23 -0.58 6.61
CA LEU A 823 -30.33 0.83 6.98
C LEU A 823 -30.76 1.72 5.81
N ARG A 824 -30.18 1.51 4.63
CA ARG A 824 -30.59 2.21 3.40
C ARG A 824 -32.06 1.93 3.08
N PHE A 825 -32.45 0.66 3.04
CA PHE A 825 -33.83 0.24 2.74
C PHE A 825 -34.85 0.82 3.72
N PHE A 826 -34.50 0.93 5.01
CA PHE A 826 -35.34 1.57 6.01
C PHE A 826 -35.56 3.06 5.70
N LYS A 827 -34.49 3.81 5.42
CA LYS A 827 -34.54 5.26 5.18
C LYS A 827 -35.19 5.62 3.84
N GLU A 828 -35.03 4.78 2.82
CA GLU A 828 -35.59 4.97 1.47
C GLU A 828 -37.13 5.00 1.46
N LYS A 829 -37.77 4.47 2.49
CA LYS A 829 -39.23 4.62 2.69
C LYS A 829 -39.66 6.06 2.93
N TYR A 830 -38.76 6.94 3.37
CA TYR A 830 -39.08 8.31 3.79
C TYR A 830 -38.28 9.36 3.02
N ALA A 831 -37.06 9.03 2.58
CA ALA A 831 -36.19 9.96 1.89
C ALA A 831 -36.80 10.46 0.57
N TYR A 832 -36.91 11.78 0.45
CA TYR A 832 -37.25 12.49 -0.78
C TYR A 832 -36.02 12.73 -1.64
N THR A 833 -34.90 13.12 -1.02
CA THR A 833 -33.62 13.34 -1.70
C THR A 833 -32.46 12.72 -0.93
N TRP A 834 -31.35 12.48 -1.65
CA TRP A 834 -30.13 11.91 -1.10
C TRP A 834 -28.95 12.86 -1.33
N LYS A 835 -28.22 13.19 -0.26
CA LYS A 835 -27.01 14.04 -0.30
C LYS A 835 -25.75 13.18 -0.21
N ASP A 836 -24.87 13.27 -1.19
CA ASP A 836 -23.63 12.50 -1.26
C ASP A 836 -22.59 12.94 -0.21
N LYS A 837 -22.01 11.97 0.49
CA LYS A 837 -20.99 12.20 1.51
C LYS A 837 -19.68 11.48 1.19
N TYR A 838 -18.57 12.13 1.54
CA TYR A 838 -17.22 11.72 1.18
C TYR A 838 -16.30 11.65 2.39
N LEU A 839 -15.28 10.81 2.28
CA LEU A 839 -14.09 10.84 3.12
C LEU A 839 -12.97 11.52 2.33
N VAL A 840 -12.37 12.56 2.89
CA VAL A 840 -11.24 13.28 2.28
C VAL A 840 -9.94 12.91 2.98
N TYR A 841 -8.90 12.65 2.17
CA TYR A 841 -7.61 12.14 2.61
C TYR A 841 -6.45 12.68 1.76
N SER A 842 -5.21 12.48 2.22
CA SER A 842 -4.00 12.96 1.53
C SER A 842 -3.40 11.94 0.57
N ASN A 843 -3.24 10.69 1.00
CA ASN A 843 -2.57 9.64 0.23
C ASN A 843 -3.43 8.38 0.19
N ASP A 844 -3.43 7.65 -0.93
CA ASP A 844 -4.20 6.41 -1.09
C ASP A 844 -3.81 5.35 -0.04
N LEU A 845 -2.59 5.37 0.49
CA LEU A 845 -2.16 4.53 1.62
C LEU A 845 -2.98 4.78 2.89
N ASP A 846 -3.49 5.99 3.07
CA ASP A 846 -4.31 6.33 4.24
C ASP A 846 -5.64 5.54 4.22
N LEU A 847 -6.13 5.15 3.04
CA LEU A 847 -7.33 4.31 2.90
C LEU A 847 -7.14 2.90 3.47
N LEU A 848 -5.92 2.38 3.55
CA LEU A 848 -5.66 1.08 4.17
C LEU A 848 -5.93 1.11 5.68
N GLN A 849 -5.71 2.28 6.31
CA GLN A 849 -5.92 2.46 7.75
C GLN A 849 -7.28 3.10 8.07
N ALA A 850 -7.90 3.79 7.11
CA ALA A 850 -9.13 4.56 7.32
C ALA A 850 -10.27 3.75 7.98
N PRO A 851 -10.61 2.51 7.59
CA PRO A 851 -11.68 1.76 8.25
C PRO A 851 -11.41 1.49 9.74
N VAL A 852 -10.16 1.16 10.08
CA VAL A 852 -9.75 0.92 11.48
C VAL A 852 -9.78 2.22 12.28
N ILE A 853 -9.34 3.31 11.67
CA ILE A 853 -9.32 4.64 12.29
C ILE A 853 -10.75 5.13 12.54
N ILE A 854 -11.65 5.03 11.55
CA ILE A 854 -13.06 5.43 11.64
C ILE A 854 -13.80 4.56 12.66
N ASN A 855 -13.52 3.26 12.76
CA ASN A 855 -14.11 2.44 13.81
C ASN A 855 -13.61 2.89 15.20
N LYS A 856 -12.31 3.14 15.36
CA LYS A 856 -11.73 3.57 16.63
C LYS A 856 -12.15 4.99 17.04
N VAL A 857 -12.41 5.89 16.09
CA VAL A 857 -12.80 7.28 16.41
C VAL A 857 -14.15 7.35 17.10
N GLY A 858 -15.04 6.38 16.85
CA GLY A 858 -16.33 6.31 17.52
C GLY A 858 -16.29 5.64 18.89
N ARG A 859 -15.24 4.89 19.25
CA ARG A 859 -15.23 4.15 20.52
C ARG A 859 -15.14 5.09 21.71
N THR A 860 -16.06 4.94 22.66
CA THR A 860 -16.01 5.64 23.94
C THR A 860 -15.10 4.93 24.92
#